data_AF-A0A5B6X7S8-F1
#
_entry.id   AF-A0A5B6X7S8-F1
#
_cell.length_a   1.000
_cell.length_b   1.000
_cell.length_c   1.000
_cell.angle_alpha   90.00
_cell.angle_beta   90.00
_cell.angle_gamma   90.00
#
_symmetry.space_group_name_H-M   'P 1'
#
loop_
_entity.id
_entity.type
_entity.pdbx_description
1 polymer ?
#
loop_
_entity_poly.entity_id
_entity_poly.type
_entity_poly.pdbx_seq_one_letter_code
_entity_poly.pdbx_strand_id
1 'polypeptide(L)'
;MLSIRSGIHLKYPEQPLLRAKPLFKLHNLLHNRKPEDSESNELEEYFIDLPPELCQLKIIGFSKEIGSSLSLLPSIMHRLENLLVAIELKHVFSASFAEGAEVTALRVLEALTTEKCQERFSLERLESLGDSFLKFAVARHLFLLHDALDEGELTRRRSNVVNNSNLFKLATRRNLQVYIRDQPFDPYQFFPLGHPCPVICTKETKGTVHPQSSCQVDHAKSEVRCSRNHHWLHKKTISDVVEALVGAFIVDRGFQAATAFLRWIGIRVDFQGSQLNSIWAASKRFMPLSSLLDIGDLENLLGYQFLHRGLLLQAIVHPSFNRHGGGCYQRLEFLGDAVLDYLITSYLFSLYPKLKPGQLTDLRSVSVNNKSFANVAVDRRLHKFLMCDSCHLNEAIEKYVDFITSSPDRGLFEGPKCPKALGDLVESCFGAILLDTGFNLNRVWKIMLSILDPIKSLSSVQLNPIREVQELSQCYNWDLQFLVAKVGRNFSVDAKVNAGDVPLCVSSSNISRKEAIRTTAHQLYALGYAPKSKSLDEVLKGSPKNEAKLIGYDETPIDVTVPDIIGFENMKLQESLVNDFNPKTRSSKKTTSSGVSCISPGSRPPPSFEVKAARGSASGIEAKGTPPNCSIVDPSCGIDSPSKGESHSRTARSQLYEICAINCWKPPLFECCKEEGPSHLRSFTYRVIVEIEDAPDMMLVCFSSPRTTKKAAAEHAAEGALWYLKHEGYLQ
;
A
#
# COMPACT_ATOMS: atom_id res chain seq x y z
N MET A 1 -18.55 37.42 35.05
CA MET A 1 -18.29 36.34 34.07
C MET A 1 -17.16 36.66 33.08
N LEU A 2 -17.16 37.81 32.38
CA LEU A 2 -16.14 38.16 31.37
C LEU A 2 -14.69 38.23 31.92
N SER A 3 -14.50 38.79 33.12
CA SER A 3 -13.17 38.81 33.77
C SER A 3 -12.64 37.41 34.10
N ILE A 4 -13.52 36.45 34.40
CA ILE A 4 -13.15 35.06 34.77
C ILE A 4 -12.92 34.19 33.51
N ARG A 5 -13.71 34.39 32.44
CA ARG A 5 -13.63 33.56 31.22
C ARG A 5 -12.69 34.10 30.14
N SER A 6 -12.47 35.40 30.08
CA SER A 6 -11.79 36.05 28.94
C SER A 6 -10.62 36.93 29.35
N GLY A 7 -10.37 37.09 30.66
CA GLY A 7 -9.29 37.95 31.18
C GLY A 7 -9.50 39.45 30.92
N ILE A 8 -10.70 39.88 30.55
CA ILE A 8 -11.02 41.27 30.22
C ILE A 8 -11.53 42.00 31.47
N HIS A 9 -10.85 43.08 31.87
CA HIS A 9 -11.28 43.98 32.93
C HIS A 9 -12.01 45.18 32.34
N LEU A 10 -13.29 45.33 32.70
CA LEU A 10 -14.12 46.43 32.21
C LEU A 10 -13.77 47.74 32.93
N LYS A 11 -13.71 48.87 32.21
CA LYS A 11 -13.45 50.20 32.81
C LYS A 11 -14.69 50.80 33.44
N TYR A 12 -15.88 50.51 32.91
CA TYR A 12 -17.16 51.04 33.38
C TYR A 12 -18.14 49.87 33.68
N PRO A 13 -18.00 49.17 34.82
CA PRO A 13 -18.80 47.98 35.10
C PRO A 13 -20.31 48.25 35.24
N GLU A 14 -20.70 49.47 35.66
CA GLU A 14 -22.10 49.88 35.86
C GLU A 14 -22.79 50.44 34.61
N GLN A 15 -22.15 50.36 33.44
CA GLN A 15 -22.73 50.89 32.21
C GLN A 15 -23.96 50.08 31.75
N PRO A 16 -24.98 50.72 31.13
CA PRO A 16 -26.11 50.01 30.58
C PRO A 16 -25.66 49.09 29.42
N LEU A 17 -26.11 47.84 29.43
CA LEU A 17 -25.74 46.86 28.41
C LEU A 17 -26.54 47.11 27.12
N LEU A 18 -25.88 46.86 25.98
CA LEU A 18 -26.51 46.85 24.67
C LEU A 18 -27.08 45.47 24.40
N ARG A 19 -28.40 45.39 24.22
CA ARG A 19 -29.06 44.17 23.77
C ARG A 19 -28.89 44.03 22.25
N ALA A 20 -28.01 43.14 21.83
CA ALA A 20 -27.64 42.93 20.44
C ALA A 20 -28.12 41.56 19.93
N LYS A 21 -28.35 41.48 18.61
CA LYS A 21 -28.63 40.23 17.91
C LYS A 21 -27.45 39.86 17.02
N PRO A 22 -26.93 38.62 17.09
CA PRO A 22 -25.92 38.15 16.15
C PRO A 22 -26.43 38.29 14.70
N LEU A 23 -25.63 38.95 13.86
CA LEU A 23 -26.03 39.32 12.50
C LEU A 23 -26.14 38.09 11.57
N PHE A 24 -25.09 37.27 11.56
CA PHE A 24 -25.02 35.99 10.85
C PHE A 24 -23.90 35.14 11.45
N LYS A 25 -23.97 33.82 11.27
CA LYS A 25 -22.90 32.90 11.62
C LYS A 25 -22.23 32.41 10.34
N LEU A 26 -20.91 32.58 10.24
CA LEU A 26 -20.15 32.05 9.11
C LEU A 26 -20.09 30.53 9.22
N HIS A 27 -20.54 29.87 8.16
CA HIS A 27 -20.60 28.42 8.06
C HIS A 27 -19.79 27.96 6.85
N ASN A 28 -19.09 26.83 7.00
CA ASN A 28 -18.56 26.13 5.84
C ASN A 28 -19.72 25.44 5.12
N LEU A 29 -20.16 26.01 4.01
CA LEU A 29 -21.27 25.48 3.20
C LEU A 29 -20.86 24.34 2.25
N LEU A 30 -19.55 24.07 2.17
CA LEU A 30 -19.00 22.97 1.38
C LEU A 30 -19.01 21.65 2.17
N HIS A 31 -19.17 21.73 3.50
CA HIS A 31 -19.17 20.57 4.38
C HIS A 31 -20.34 19.62 4.08
N ASN A 32 -20.06 18.32 4.09
CA ASN A 32 -21.07 17.27 4.04
C ASN A 32 -21.88 17.28 5.35
N ARG A 33 -23.02 17.98 5.40
CA ARG A 33 -23.93 17.89 6.55
C ARG A 33 -24.61 16.52 6.52
N LYS A 34 -24.61 15.79 7.64
CA LYS A 34 -25.51 14.63 7.77
C LYS A 34 -26.94 15.16 7.70
N PRO A 35 -27.87 14.47 7.00
CA PRO A 35 -29.27 14.85 6.98
C PRO A 35 -29.88 14.94 8.39
N GLU A 36 -29.35 14.20 9.37
CA GLU A 36 -29.77 14.22 10.77
C GLU A 36 -29.44 15.55 11.49
N ASP A 37 -28.46 16.31 11.01
CA ASP A 37 -28.19 17.69 11.50
C ASP A 37 -29.03 18.74 10.77
N SER A 38 -30.01 18.29 9.97
CA SER A 38 -31.02 19.10 9.28
C SER A 38 -32.30 19.16 10.09
N GLU A 39 -32.23 19.13 11.42
CA GLU A 39 -33.21 19.93 12.13
C GLU A 39 -33.08 21.34 11.54
N SER A 40 -34.19 21.84 11.02
CA SER A 40 -34.38 23.25 10.76
C SER A 40 -34.14 23.96 12.09
N ASN A 41 -32.88 24.22 12.41
CA ASN A 41 -32.49 25.27 13.31
C ASN A 41 -32.91 26.54 12.59
N GLU A 42 -34.23 26.82 12.58
CA GLU A 42 -34.71 28.14 12.92
C GLU A 42 -33.98 28.49 14.20
N LEU A 43 -32.77 29.03 14.07
CA LEU A 43 -31.93 29.44 15.18
C LEU A 43 -32.83 30.34 16.02
N GLU A 44 -33.29 29.84 17.17
CA GLU A 44 -34.08 30.64 18.11
C GLU A 44 -33.40 31.98 18.23
N GLU A 45 -34.16 33.06 17.99
CA GLU A 45 -33.59 34.40 17.95
C GLU A 45 -33.14 34.81 19.36
N TYR A 46 -31.92 34.44 19.74
CA TYR A 46 -31.38 34.77 21.04
C TYR A 46 -30.68 36.14 20.98
N PHE A 47 -30.99 36.95 21.98
CA PHE A 47 -30.33 38.24 22.18
C PHE A 47 -29.15 38.06 23.12
N ILE A 48 -28.09 38.84 22.91
CA ILE A 48 -26.91 38.88 23.75
C ILE A 48 -26.77 40.29 24.29
N ASP A 49 -26.60 40.42 25.61
CA ASP A 49 -26.31 41.70 26.24
C ASP A 49 -24.78 41.92 26.27
N LEU A 50 -24.34 43.02 25.66
CA LEU A 50 -22.93 43.35 25.47
C LEU A 50 -22.60 44.70 26.11
N PRO A 51 -21.46 44.85 26.83
CA PRO A 51 -21.00 46.14 27.31
C PRO A 51 -20.68 47.08 26.14
N PRO A 52 -21.24 48.30 26.08
CA PRO A 52 -20.91 49.30 25.06
C PRO A 52 -19.41 49.53 24.88
N GLU A 53 -18.62 49.49 25.97
CA GLU A 53 -17.16 49.69 25.89
C GLU A 53 -16.40 48.63 25.09
N LEU A 54 -16.99 47.46 24.86
CA LEU A 54 -16.44 46.40 24.01
C LEU A 54 -16.97 46.45 22.57
N CYS A 55 -17.93 47.33 22.29
CA CYS A 55 -18.60 47.42 21.00
C CYS A 55 -17.95 48.51 20.13
N GLN A 56 -17.54 48.15 18.92
CA GLN A 56 -17.07 49.11 17.92
C GLN A 56 -18.06 49.17 16.75
N LEU A 57 -18.65 50.33 16.50
CA LEU A 57 -19.49 50.55 15.32
C LEU A 57 -18.59 50.55 14.07
N LYS A 58 -18.73 49.51 13.23
CA LYS A 58 -17.94 49.37 12.00
C LYS A 58 -18.65 49.94 10.77
N ILE A 59 -19.95 49.66 10.63
CA ILE A 59 -20.73 50.01 9.43
C ILE A 59 -22.15 50.40 9.86
N ILE A 60 -22.67 51.49 9.27
CA ILE A 60 -24.05 51.96 9.48
C ILE A 60 -24.87 51.60 8.23
N GLY A 61 -26.11 51.14 8.40
CA GLY A 61 -27.02 50.81 7.30
C GLY A 61 -26.88 49.39 6.73
N PHE A 62 -26.10 48.51 7.39
CA PHE A 62 -25.93 47.13 6.95
C PHE A 62 -27.08 46.26 7.43
N SER A 63 -27.95 45.82 6.52
CA SER A 63 -29.10 44.98 6.85
C SER A 63 -28.69 43.53 7.15
N LYS A 64 -29.54 42.80 7.89
CA LYS A 64 -29.36 41.37 8.15
C LYS A 64 -29.26 40.56 6.85
N GLU A 65 -30.11 40.89 5.88
CA GLU A 65 -30.19 40.21 4.58
C GLU A 65 -28.88 40.32 3.77
N ILE A 66 -28.25 41.49 3.80
CA ILE A 66 -26.96 41.73 3.15
C ILE A 66 -25.86 40.89 3.83
N GLY A 67 -25.86 40.85 5.16
CA GLY A 67 -24.93 40.03 5.94
C GLY A 67 -25.08 38.53 5.67
N SER A 68 -26.31 38.03 5.63
CA SER A 68 -26.60 36.64 5.26
C SER A 68 -26.11 36.31 3.86
N SER A 69 -26.35 37.18 2.87
CA SER A 69 -25.88 36.98 1.49
C SER A 69 -24.35 36.95 1.40
N LEU A 70 -23.68 37.88 2.09
CA LEU A 70 -22.22 37.95 2.12
C LEU A 70 -21.57 36.77 2.86
N SER A 71 -22.28 36.15 3.81
CA SER A 71 -21.78 34.95 4.50
C SER A 71 -21.57 33.74 3.58
N LEU A 72 -22.22 33.72 2.41
CA LEU A 72 -22.07 32.66 1.40
C LEU A 72 -20.77 32.81 0.57
N LEU A 73 -20.28 34.05 0.43
CA LEU A 73 -19.22 34.40 -0.50
C LEU A 73 -17.92 33.61 -0.28
N PRO A 74 -17.42 33.42 0.96
CA PRO A 74 -16.19 32.65 1.19
C PRO A 74 -16.24 31.23 0.63
N SER A 75 -17.34 30.51 0.86
CA SER A 75 -17.52 29.15 0.35
C SER A 75 -17.63 29.11 -1.18
N ILE A 76 -18.33 30.07 -1.79
CA ILE A 76 -18.43 30.19 -3.25
C ILE A 76 -17.06 30.47 -3.86
N MET A 77 -16.32 31.42 -3.30
CA MET A 77 -15.00 31.80 -3.80
C MET A 77 -14.00 30.65 -3.66
N HIS A 78 -13.99 29.94 -2.52
CA HIS A 78 -13.15 28.77 -2.35
C HIS A 78 -13.48 27.66 -3.35
N ARG A 79 -14.77 27.42 -3.60
CA ARG A 79 -15.20 26.44 -4.60
C ARG A 79 -14.77 26.82 -6.01
N LEU A 80 -14.92 28.09 -6.36
CA LEU A 80 -14.50 28.63 -7.66
C LEU A 80 -12.98 28.50 -7.84
N GLU A 81 -12.20 28.84 -6.81
CA GLU A 81 -10.74 28.70 -6.81
C GLU A 81 -10.32 27.25 -7.06
N ASN A 82 -10.88 26.29 -6.31
CA ASN A 82 -10.57 24.87 -6.48
C ASN A 82 -10.93 24.37 -7.89
N LEU A 83 -12.05 24.85 -8.45
CA LEU A 83 -12.45 24.51 -9.82
C LEU A 83 -11.50 25.10 -10.87
N LEU A 84 -11.05 26.35 -10.68
CA LEU A 84 -10.09 26.98 -11.58
C LEU A 84 -8.74 26.24 -11.58
N VAL A 85 -8.28 25.77 -10.42
CA VAL A 85 -7.09 24.91 -10.30
C VAL A 85 -7.26 23.62 -11.10
N ALA A 86 -8.43 22.97 -11.02
CA ALA A 86 -8.70 21.75 -11.79
C ALA A 86 -8.79 22.03 -13.30
N ILE A 87 -9.34 23.19 -13.71
CA ILE A 87 -9.36 23.63 -15.11
C ILE A 87 -7.94 23.87 -15.62
N GLU A 88 -7.07 24.50 -14.83
CA GLU A 88 -5.66 24.69 -15.17
C GLU A 88 -4.96 23.35 -15.42
N LEU A 89 -5.11 22.38 -14.51
CA LEU A 89 -4.54 21.05 -14.71
C LEU A 89 -5.11 20.34 -15.94
N LYS A 90 -6.42 20.48 -16.18
CA LYS A 90 -7.04 19.97 -17.41
C LYS A 90 -6.39 20.58 -18.66
N HIS A 91 -6.08 21.88 -18.66
CA HIS A 91 -5.38 22.51 -19.79
C HIS A 91 -3.98 21.91 -19.99
N VAL A 92 -3.26 21.60 -18.91
CA VAL A 92 -1.96 20.89 -18.98
C VAL A 92 -2.12 19.51 -19.63
N PHE A 93 -3.16 18.76 -19.27
CA PHE A 93 -3.45 17.47 -19.92
C PHE A 93 -3.78 17.64 -21.40
N SER A 94 -4.68 18.58 -21.72
CA SER A 94 -5.12 18.88 -23.09
C SER A 94 -3.96 19.27 -24.00
N ALA A 95 -2.97 19.99 -23.46
CA ALA A 95 -1.76 20.38 -24.17
C ALA A 95 -0.77 19.22 -24.33
N SER A 96 -0.87 18.19 -23.50
CA SER A 96 0.10 17.09 -23.45
C SER A 96 -0.32 15.87 -24.28
N PHE A 97 -1.62 15.55 -24.35
CA PHE A 97 -2.16 14.43 -25.12
C PHE A 97 -3.64 14.69 -25.47
N ALA A 98 -4.11 14.09 -26.58
CA ALA A 98 -5.41 14.42 -27.18
C ALA A 98 -6.59 14.08 -26.25
N GLU A 99 -6.53 12.92 -25.60
CA GLU A 99 -7.53 12.41 -24.67
C GLU A 99 -7.61 13.28 -23.39
N GLY A 100 -6.58 14.09 -23.12
CA GLY A 100 -6.52 15.02 -21.99
C GLY A 100 -7.55 16.15 -22.07
N ALA A 101 -8.02 16.50 -23.27
CA ALA A 101 -9.09 17.49 -23.46
C ALA A 101 -10.47 16.98 -23.02
N GLU A 102 -10.62 15.67 -22.99
CA GLU A 102 -11.91 15.01 -22.89
C GLU A 102 -12.36 14.74 -21.46
N VAL A 103 -11.44 14.71 -20.49
CA VAL A 103 -11.77 14.58 -19.06
C VAL A 103 -12.50 15.84 -18.55
N THR A 104 -13.51 15.69 -17.70
CA THR A 104 -14.24 16.84 -17.17
C THR A 104 -13.47 17.51 -16.03
N ALA A 105 -13.54 18.84 -15.95
CA ALA A 105 -12.87 19.58 -14.88
C ALA A 105 -13.41 19.23 -13.48
N LEU A 106 -14.70 18.88 -13.38
CA LEU A 106 -15.30 18.40 -12.13
C LEU A 106 -14.72 17.06 -11.68
N ARG A 107 -14.44 16.14 -12.61
CA ARG A 107 -13.81 14.85 -12.29
C ARG A 107 -12.35 15.01 -11.90
N VAL A 108 -11.62 15.90 -12.59
CA VAL A 108 -10.25 16.26 -12.19
C VAL A 108 -10.25 16.86 -10.78
N LEU A 109 -11.20 17.75 -10.47
CA LEU A 109 -11.35 18.30 -9.13
C LEU A 109 -11.64 17.20 -8.09
N GLU A 110 -12.52 16.24 -8.40
CA GLU A 110 -12.78 15.10 -7.51
C GLU A 110 -11.53 14.28 -7.21
N ALA A 111 -10.71 14.01 -8.22
CA ALA A 111 -9.46 13.27 -8.05
C ALA A 111 -8.37 14.04 -7.29
N LEU A 112 -8.45 15.37 -7.21
CA LEU A 112 -7.48 16.22 -6.52
C LEU A 112 -7.83 16.52 -5.06
N THR A 113 -9.08 16.24 -4.64
CA THR A 113 -9.59 16.60 -3.31
C THR A 113 -9.58 15.41 -2.36
N THR A 114 -8.83 15.54 -1.25
CA THR A 114 -8.79 14.51 -0.20
C THR A 114 -9.99 14.61 0.75
N GLU A 115 -10.27 13.53 1.49
CA GLU A 115 -11.34 13.52 2.50
C GLU A 115 -11.14 14.59 3.60
N LYS A 116 -9.89 14.99 3.87
CA LYS A 116 -9.58 16.06 4.84
C LYS A 116 -10.19 17.41 4.49
N CYS A 117 -10.48 17.66 3.21
CA CYS A 117 -11.14 18.90 2.79
C CYS A 117 -12.60 18.99 3.27
N GLN A 118 -13.20 17.87 3.71
CA GLN A 118 -14.58 17.77 4.17
C GLN A 118 -15.61 18.16 3.10
N GLU A 119 -15.26 18.03 1.82
CA GLU A 119 -16.20 18.29 0.71
C GLU A 119 -17.20 17.14 0.51
N ARG A 120 -18.16 17.33 -0.41
CA ARG A 120 -19.20 16.33 -0.73
C ARG A 120 -18.68 15.13 -1.54
N PHE A 121 -17.47 15.22 -2.05
CA PHE A 121 -16.83 14.22 -2.90
C PHE A 121 -15.37 14.07 -2.44
N SER A 122 -14.77 12.93 -2.76
CA SER A 122 -13.40 12.60 -2.39
C SER A 122 -12.75 11.73 -3.46
N LEU A 123 -11.42 11.79 -3.53
CA LEU A 123 -10.63 11.01 -4.48
C LEU A 123 -10.69 9.49 -4.25
N GLU A 124 -11.03 9.03 -3.04
CA GLU A 124 -10.82 7.64 -2.59
C GLU A 124 -11.56 6.59 -3.43
N ARG A 125 -12.73 6.94 -3.99
CA ARG A 125 -13.45 6.04 -4.89
C ARG A 125 -12.74 5.89 -6.24
N LEU A 126 -12.25 7.00 -6.77
CA LEU A 126 -11.49 7.02 -8.01
C LEU A 126 -10.13 6.35 -7.80
N GLU A 127 -9.50 6.56 -6.64
CA GLU A 127 -8.27 5.87 -6.22
C GLU A 127 -8.47 4.36 -6.25
N SER A 128 -9.52 3.85 -5.59
CA SER A 128 -9.80 2.41 -5.55
C SER A 128 -9.94 1.79 -6.95
N LEU A 129 -10.67 2.46 -7.84
CA LEU A 129 -10.84 2.00 -9.23
C LEU A 129 -9.52 2.12 -10.02
N GLY A 130 -8.82 3.24 -9.89
CA GLY A 130 -7.58 3.51 -10.60
C GLY A 130 -6.41 2.63 -10.15
N ASP A 131 -6.32 2.27 -8.87
CA ASP A 131 -5.37 1.29 -8.32
C ASP A 131 -5.56 -0.08 -9.00
N SER A 132 -6.80 -0.58 -9.04
CA SER A 132 -7.10 -1.87 -9.67
C SER A 132 -6.77 -1.87 -11.17
N PHE A 133 -7.08 -0.78 -11.88
CA PHE A 133 -6.75 -0.64 -13.31
C PHE A 133 -5.24 -0.51 -13.54
N LEU A 134 -4.54 0.29 -12.73
CA LEU A 134 -3.10 0.47 -12.83
C LEU A 134 -2.39 -0.88 -12.67
N LYS A 135 -2.79 -1.69 -11.69
CA LYS A 135 -2.29 -3.05 -11.50
C LYS A 135 -2.58 -3.94 -12.71
N PHE A 136 -3.80 -3.90 -13.23
CA PHE A 136 -4.19 -4.65 -14.43
C PHE A 136 -3.38 -4.27 -15.66
N ALA A 137 -3.30 -2.98 -15.99
CA ALA A 137 -2.60 -2.48 -17.17
C ALA A 137 -1.09 -2.79 -17.12
N VAL A 138 -0.47 -2.64 -15.95
CA VAL A 138 0.95 -3.00 -15.75
C VAL A 138 1.15 -4.51 -15.78
N ALA A 139 0.26 -5.30 -15.16
CA ALA A 139 0.33 -6.77 -15.20
C ALA A 139 0.22 -7.29 -16.63
N ARG A 140 -0.74 -6.79 -17.40
CA ARG A 140 -0.91 -7.11 -18.84
C ARG A 140 0.37 -6.81 -19.62
N HIS A 141 0.93 -5.61 -19.47
CA HIS A 141 2.14 -5.20 -20.17
C HIS A 141 3.34 -6.10 -19.82
N LEU A 142 3.57 -6.35 -18.53
CA LEU A 142 4.68 -7.19 -18.07
C LEU A 142 4.52 -8.65 -18.51
N PHE A 143 3.31 -9.19 -18.46
CA PHE A 143 3.00 -10.55 -18.89
C PHE A 143 3.32 -10.76 -20.38
N LEU A 144 2.96 -9.79 -21.22
CA LEU A 144 3.21 -9.84 -22.67
C LEU A 144 4.67 -9.58 -23.05
N LEU A 145 5.38 -8.76 -22.27
CA LEU A 145 6.78 -8.42 -22.53
C LEU A 145 7.74 -9.56 -22.12
N HIS A 146 7.34 -10.37 -21.14
CA HIS A 146 8.21 -11.34 -20.50
C HIS A 146 7.56 -12.73 -20.45
N ASP A 147 7.93 -13.57 -21.41
CA ASP A 147 7.47 -14.95 -21.55
C ASP A 147 8.19 -15.94 -20.63
N ALA A 148 9.45 -15.67 -20.30
CA ALA A 148 10.32 -16.54 -19.50
C ALA A 148 10.28 -16.28 -17.98
N LEU A 149 9.66 -15.18 -17.53
CA LEU A 149 9.64 -14.83 -16.10
C LEU A 149 8.56 -15.62 -15.35
N ASP A 150 8.88 -16.03 -14.13
CA ASP A 150 7.94 -16.65 -13.21
C ASP A 150 6.98 -15.61 -12.59
N GLU A 151 5.96 -16.11 -11.88
CA GLU A 151 4.98 -15.28 -11.18
C GLU A 151 5.64 -14.34 -10.16
N GLY A 152 6.60 -14.84 -9.36
CA GLY A 152 7.24 -14.06 -8.32
C GLY A 152 8.02 -12.86 -8.87
N GLU A 153 8.74 -13.04 -9.97
CA GLU A 153 9.46 -11.97 -10.65
C GLU A 153 8.51 -10.97 -11.31
N LEU A 154 7.43 -11.44 -11.94
CA LEU A 154 6.39 -10.58 -12.51
C LEU A 154 5.71 -9.74 -11.42
N THR A 155 5.35 -10.36 -10.30
CA THR A 155 4.77 -9.70 -9.12
C THR A 155 5.73 -8.68 -8.53
N ARG A 156 7.03 -8.99 -8.43
CA ARG A 156 8.06 -8.04 -7.98
C ARG A 156 8.19 -6.84 -8.92
N ARG A 157 8.23 -7.07 -10.24
CA ARG A 157 8.31 -5.98 -11.23
C ARG A 157 7.05 -5.11 -11.23
N ARG A 158 5.86 -5.73 -11.19
CA ARG A 158 4.58 -5.02 -11.03
C ARG A 158 4.63 -4.11 -9.81
N SER A 159 4.99 -4.67 -8.65
CA SER A 159 5.09 -3.93 -7.38
C SER A 159 6.12 -2.79 -7.43
N ASN A 160 7.23 -2.96 -8.15
CA ASN A 160 8.22 -1.90 -8.34
C ASN A 160 7.69 -0.72 -9.17
N VAL A 161 6.80 -0.98 -10.12
CA VAL A 161 6.17 0.06 -10.95
C VAL A 161 5.03 0.75 -10.19
N VAL A 162 4.16 -0.02 -9.52
CA VAL A 162 2.95 0.52 -8.88
C VAL A 162 3.15 1.02 -7.45
N ASN A 163 4.31 0.80 -6.81
CA ASN A 163 4.50 1.27 -5.44
C ASN A 163 4.39 2.80 -5.29
N ASN A 164 3.90 3.22 -4.13
CA ASN A 164 3.67 4.63 -3.80
C ASN A 164 4.97 5.47 -3.91
N SER A 165 6.14 4.91 -3.63
CA SER A 165 7.41 5.65 -3.78
C SER A 165 7.70 6.02 -5.24
N ASN A 166 7.42 5.13 -6.17
CA ASN A 166 7.58 5.35 -7.59
C ASN A 166 6.50 6.31 -8.12
N LEU A 167 5.24 6.10 -7.75
CA LEU A 167 4.14 7.00 -8.12
C LEU A 167 4.39 8.43 -7.61
N PHE A 168 4.81 8.60 -6.36
CA PHE A 168 5.23 9.88 -5.79
C PHE A 168 6.34 10.55 -6.61
N LYS A 169 7.38 9.79 -7.00
CA LYS A 169 8.49 10.32 -7.83
C LYS A 169 7.99 10.78 -9.19
N LEU A 170 7.12 10.01 -9.85
CA LEU A 170 6.56 10.36 -11.15
C LEU A 170 5.65 11.59 -11.07
N ALA A 171 4.78 11.65 -10.06
CA ALA A 171 3.92 12.79 -9.77
C ALA A 171 4.73 14.08 -9.55
N THR A 172 5.80 13.98 -8.75
CA THR A 172 6.68 15.12 -8.45
C THR A 172 7.40 15.63 -9.69
N ARG A 173 7.84 14.74 -10.59
CA ARG A 173 8.46 15.11 -11.88
C ARG A 173 7.50 15.86 -12.80
N ARG A 174 6.20 15.59 -12.70
CA ARG A 174 5.14 16.30 -13.45
C ARG A 174 4.51 17.47 -12.68
N ASN A 175 5.04 17.82 -11.51
CA ASN A 175 4.53 18.89 -10.65
C ASN A 175 3.05 18.73 -10.24
N LEU A 176 2.52 17.50 -10.16
CA LEU A 176 1.12 17.27 -9.78
C LEU A 176 0.81 17.70 -8.34
N GLN A 177 1.81 17.70 -7.45
CA GLN A 177 1.64 18.06 -6.04
C GLN A 177 1.13 19.49 -5.81
N VAL A 178 1.26 20.39 -6.80
CA VAL A 178 0.80 21.78 -6.70
C VAL A 178 -0.72 21.90 -6.83
N TYR A 179 -1.37 20.91 -7.45
CA TYR A 179 -2.81 20.94 -7.72
C TYR A 179 -3.65 20.33 -6.58
N ILE A 180 -3.05 19.49 -5.73
CA ILE A 180 -3.72 18.71 -4.67
C ILE A 180 -4.35 19.63 -3.62
N ARG A 181 -5.57 19.29 -3.19
CA ARG A 181 -6.28 19.93 -2.08
C ARG A 181 -6.37 18.95 -0.90
N ASP A 182 -5.68 19.25 0.21
CA ASP A 182 -5.62 18.39 1.41
C ASP A 182 -5.99 19.11 2.72
N GLN A 183 -6.77 20.19 2.65
CA GLN A 183 -7.00 21.09 3.78
C GLN A 183 -8.48 21.44 3.94
N PRO A 184 -9.03 21.41 5.17
CA PRO A 184 -10.39 21.82 5.42
C PRO A 184 -10.56 23.32 5.19
N PHE A 185 -11.69 23.70 4.59
CA PHE A 185 -12.04 25.10 4.41
C PHE A 185 -12.59 25.70 5.72
N ASP A 186 -11.83 26.62 6.32
CA ASP A 186 -12.28 27.48 7.42
C ASP A 186 -12.71 28.87 6.90
N PRO A 187 -14.01 29.20 6.93
CA PRO A 187 -14.52 30.49 6.49
C PRO A 187 -14.02 31.67 7.34
N TYR A 188 -13.67 31.47 8.61
CA TYR A 188 -13.18 32.54 9.48
C TYR A 188 -11.77 33.01 9.10
N GLN A 189 -11.05 32.17 8.36
CA GLN A 189 -9.70 32.45 7.86
C GLN A 189 -9.69 32.80 6.37
N PHE A 190 -10.86 33.05 5.77
CA PHE A 190 -10.95 33.45 4.37
C PHE A 190 -10.50 34.90 4.20
N PHE A 191 -9.62 35.13 3.23
CA PHE A 191 -9.18 36.46 2.83
C PHE A 191 -9.47 36.65 1.33
N PRO A 192 -10.07 37.78 0.92
CA PRO A 192 -10.30 38.07 -0.48
C PRO A 192 -8.98 38.22 -1.24
N LEU A 193 -8.95 37.73 -2.49
CA LEU A 193 -7.83 37.92 -3.41
C LEU A 193 -7.51 39.41 -3.57
N GLY A 194 -6.22 39.77 -3.46
CA GLY A 194 -5.74 41.15 -3.57
C GLY A 194 -5.44 41.85 -2.24
N HIS A 195 -5.81 41.25 -1.10
CA HIS A 195 -5.36 41.74 0.21
C HIS A 195 -3.99 41.17 0.60
N PRO A 196 -3.11 41.96 1.25
CA PRO A 196 -1.80 41.48 1.67
C PRO A 196 -1.95 40.39 2.73
N CYS A 197 -1.46 39.19 2.40
CA CYS A 197 -1.35 38.10 3.36
C CYS A 197 -0.39 38.53 4.49
N PRO A 198 -0.75 38.36 5.77
CA PRO A 198 0.11 38.75 6.90
C PRO A 198 1.43 37.97 6.94
N VAL A 199 1.52 36.81 6.28
CA VAL A 199 2.72 35.97 6.20
C VAL A 199 3.22 35.91 4.76
N ILE A 200 4.17 36.77 4.40
CA ILE A 200 4.76 36.80 3.06
C ILE A 200 5.84 35.72 2.94
N CYS A 201 5.61 34.72 2.10
CA CYS A 201 6.59 33.66 1.81
C CYS A 201 7.37 33.96 0.52
N THR A 202 8.61 34.44 0.67
CA THR A 202 9.60 34.57 -0.39
C THR A 202 10.54 33.35 -0.39
N LYS A 203 11.44 33.23 -1.38
CA LYS A 203 12.44 32.15 -1.38
C LYS A 203 13.35 32.21 -0.15
N GLU A 204 13.60 33.41 0.38
CA GLU A 204 14.45 33.68 1.54
C GLU A 204 13.72 33.40 2.86
N THR A 205 12.44 33.77 2.98
CA THR A 205 11.65 33.54 4.20
C THR A 205 11.05 32.13 4.29
N LYS A 206 11.20 31.29 3.26
CA LYS A 206 10.60 29.94 3.23
C LYS A 206 11.08 29.04 4.36
N GLY A 207 12.37 29.07 4.70
CA GLY A 207 12.95 28.22 5.74
C GLY A 207 12.56 28.63 7.17
N THR A 208 12.25 29.91 7.38
CA THR A 208 11.81 30.44 8.69
C THR A 208 10.30 30.32 8.89
N VAL A 209 9.52 30.50 7.81
CA VAL A 209 8.05 30.34 7.82
C VAL A 209 7.64 28.86 7.84
N HIS A 210 8.41 27.99 7.19
CA HIS A 210 8.16 26.55 7.13
C HIS A 210 9.39 25.77 7.64
N PRO A 211 9.62 25.73 8.96
CA PRO A 211 10.76 24.98 9.51
C PRO A 211 10.61 23.49 9.19
N GLN A 212 11.67 22.88 8.65
CA GLN A 212 11.79 21.43 8.49
C GLN A 212 12.06 20.80 9.88
N SER A 213 11.04 20.59 10.70
CA SER A 213 11.23 19.89 11.98
C SER A 213 11.33 18.38 11.74
N SER A 214 12.52 17.83 11.99
CA SER A 214 12.81 16.40 11.94
C SER A 214 12.47 15.65 13.23
N CYS A 215 11.71 16.24 14.15
CA CYS A 215 11.37 15.60 15.43
C CYS A 215 9.95 15.98 15.85
N GLN A 216 9.25 14.98 16.40
CA GLN A 216 7.90 15.01 16.97
C GLN A 216 7.55 16.34 17.64
N VAL A 217 6.66 17.11 17.01
CA VAL A 217 5.92 18.20 17.66
C VAL A 217 4.48 18.07 17.21
N ASP A 218 3.56 18.18 18.17
CA ASP A 218 2.11 18.07 18.01
C ASP A 218 1.60 18.64 16.68
N HIS A 219 0.93 17.79 15.90
CA HIS A 219 0.45 18.06 14.54
C HIS A 219 -0.43 19.32 14.41
N ALA A 220 -0.96 19.86 15.51
CA ALA A 220 -1.83 21.03 15.50
C ALA A 220 -1.10 22.39 15.30
N LYS A 221 0.23 22.46 15.33
CA LYS A 221 0.99 23.74 15.30
C LYS A 221 1.91 23.97 14.08
N SER A 222 1.87 23.12 13.06
CA SER A 222 2.79 23.21 11.89
C SER A 222 2.18 23.82 10.62
N GLU A 223 0.92 24.26 10.65
CA GLU A 223 0.20 24.73 9.46
C GLU A 223 0.22 26.27 9.39
N VAL A 224 1.27 26.81 8.76
CA VAL A 224 1.37 28.26 8.51
C VAL A 224 0.81 28.58 7.12
N ARG A 225 -0.35 29.25 7.06
CA ARG A 225 -0.88 29.84 5.81
C ARG A 225 0.00 31.03 5.42
N CYS A 226 0.69 30.90 4.30
CA CYS A 226 1.52 31.96 3.73
C CYS A 226 0.95 32.51 2.44
N SER A 227 1.51 33.61 1.93
CA SER A 227 1.08 34.27 0.68
C SER A 227 1.14 33.39 -0.57
N ARG A 228 1.77 32.21 -0.49
CA ARG A 228 1.88 31.20 -1.55
C ARG A 228 1.14 29.91 -1.24
N ASN A 229 0.35 29.87 -0.16
CA ASN A 229 -0.41 28.70 0.31
C ASN A 229 0.42 27.40 0.38
N HIS A 230 1.69 27.48 0.79
CA HIS A 230 2.48 26.27 1.01
C HIS A 230 1.88 25.47 2.17
N HIS A 231 1.68 24.18 1.94
CA HIS A 231 1.35 23.23 2.98
C HIS A 231 2.15 21.94 2.79
N TRP A 232 2.24 21.16 3.85
CA TRP A 232 2.91 19.86 3.81
C TRP A 232 1.94 18.81 3.29
N LEU A 233 2.42 17.96 2.39
CA LEU A 233 1.68 16.82 1.87
C LEU A 233 2.40 15.53 2.24
N HIS A 234 1.64 14.51 2.59
CA HIS A 234 2.19 13.17 2.77
C HIS A 234 2.52 12.56 1.41
N LYS A 235 3.63 11.82 1.32
CA LYS A 235 4.02 11.09 0.10
C LYS A 235 2.92 10.14 -0.38
N LYS A 236 2.19 9.55 0.57
CA LYS A 236 1.06 8.65 0.28
C LYS A 236 -0.04 9.39 -0.48
N THR A 237 -0.53 10.53 0.03
CA THR A 237 -1.55 11.37 -0.61
C THR A 237 -1.23 11.72 -2.07
N ILE A 238 0.03 12.04 -2.37
CA ILE A 238 0.44 12.35 -3.75
C ILE A 238 0.35 11.12 -4.67
N SER A 239 0.61 9.93 -4.13
CA SER A 239 0.50 8.67 -4.88
C SER A 239 -0.96 8.30 -5.11
N ASP A 240 -1.79 8.41 -4.07
CA ASP A 240 -3.22 8.14 -4.11
C ASP A 240 -3.93 9.05 -5.14
N VAL A 241 -3.48 10.32 -5.28
CA VAL A 241 -3.96 11.24 -6.33
C VAL A 241 -3.62 10.75 -7.74
N VAL A 242 -2.46 10.11 -7.97
CA VAL A 242 -2.14 9.54 -9.29
C VAL A 242 -3.12 8.43 -9.64
N GLU A 243 -3.40 7.54 -8.69
CA GLU A 243 -4.39 6.47 -8.84
C GLU A 243 -5.78 7.05 -9.07
N ALA A 244 -6.17 8.09 -8.31
CA ALA A 244 -7.44 8.76 -8.50
C ALA A 244 -7.58 9.45 -9.86
N LEU A 245 -6.51 10.06 -10.38
CA LEU A 245 -6.50 10.63 -11.73
C LEU A 245 -6.63 9.53 -12.80
N VAL A 246 -5.97 8.38 -12.63
CA VAL A 246 -6.20 7.20 -13.49
C VAL A 246 -7.68 6.81 -13.46
N GLY A 247 -8.28 6.70 -12.26
CA GLY A 247 -9.71 6.43 -12.09
C GLY A 247 -10.61 7.47 -12.77
N ALA A 248 -10.26 8.75 -12.69
CA ALA A 248 -10.98 9.84 -13.35
C ALA A 248 -11.03 9.67 -14.88
N PHE A 249 -9.89 9.35 -15.50
CA PHE A 249 -9.83 9.12 -16.95
C PHE A 249 -10.65 7.89 -17.38
N ILE A 250 -10.59 6.80 -16.61
CA ILE A 250 -11.37 5.59 -16.89
C ILE A 250 -12.88 5.89 -16.85
N VAL A 251 -13.34 6.61 -15.83
CA VAL A 251 -14.76 6.90 -15.63
C VAL A 251 -15.31 7.81 -16.71
N ASP A 252 -14.58 8.87 -17.07
CA ASP A 252 -15.07 9.85 -18.03
C ASP A 252 -14.93 9.37 -19.48
N ARG A 253 -13.81 8.72 -19.85
CA ARG A 253 -13.43 8.48 -21.26
C ARG A 253 -12.92 7.08 -21.59
N GLY A 254 -12.58 6.26 -20.62
CA GLY A 254 -12.23 4.86 -20.82
C GLY A 254 -10.73 4.52 -20.76
N PHE A 255 -10.38 3.31 -21.18
CA PHE A 255 -9.05 2.73 -21.04
C PHE A 255 -8.04 3.43 -21.94
N GLN A 256 -8.44 3.85 -23.13
CA GLN A 256 -7.53 4.55 -24.05
C GLN A 256 -7.02 5.84 -23.42
N ALA A 257 -7.92 6.65 -22.83
CA ALA A 257 -7.59 7.88 -22.13
C ALA A 257 -6.73 7.62 -20.87
N ALA A 258 -7.07 6.60 -20.09
CA ALA A 258 -6.30 6.21 -18.91
C ALA A 258 -4.88 5.74 -19.27
N THR A 259 -4.74 4.97 -20.35
CA THR A 259 -3.46 4.50 -20.90
C THR A 259 -2.62 5.68 -21.40
N ALA A 260 -3.24 6.67 -22.06
CA ALA A 260 -2.57 7.90 -22.48
C ALA A 260 -2.05 8.70 -21.27
N PHE A 261 -2.84 8.82 -20.21
CA PHE A 261 -2.40 9.44 -18.95
C PHE A 261 -1.23 8.67 -18.31
N LEU A 262 -1.28 7.33 -18.27
CA LEU A 262 -0.20 6.48 -17.76
C LEU A 262 1.09 6.68 -18.58
N ARG A 263 0.99 6.79 -19.90
CA ARG A 263 2.14 7.10 -20.77
C ARG A 263 2.72 8.48 -20.46
N TRP A 264 1.85 9.47 -20.25
CA TRP A 264 2.24 10.85 -19.92
C TRP A 264 2.96 10.94 -18.56
N ILE A 265 2.44 10.28 -17.52
CA ILE A 265 3.07 10.28 -16.19
C ILE A 265 4.40 9.51 -16.19
N GLY A 266 4.57 8.56 -17.12
CA GLY A 266 5.83 7.85 -17.39
C GLY A 266 5.78 6.34 -17.15
N ILE A 267 4.59 5.74 -17.10
CA ILE A 267 4.37 4.30 -16.93
C ILE A 267 4.04 3.69 -18.30
N ARG A 268 4.78 2.64 -18.68
CA ARG A 268 4.56 1.94 -19.94
C ARG A 268 3.53 0.84 -19.76
N VAL A 269 2.47 0.90 -20.55
CA VAL A 269 1.35 -0.06 -20.53
C VAL A 269 0.90 -0.49 -21.93
N ASP A 270 1.63 -0.05 -22.95
CA ASP A 270 1.33 -0.34 -24.37
C ASP A 270 1.59 -1.81 -24.69
N PHE A 271 0.79 -2.38 -25.60
CA PHE A 271 0.95 -3.75 -26.06
C PHE A 271 0.65 -3.88 -27.55
N GLN A 272 1.13 -4.96 -28.17
CA GLN A 272 0.93 -5.26 -29.58
C GLN A 272 0.29 -6.64 -29.74
N GLY A 273 -0.60 -6.79 -30.73
CA GLY A 273 -1.28 -8.07 -30.98
C GLY A 273 -0.36 -9.22 -31.40
N SER A 274 0.81 -8.92 -31.98
CA SER A 274 1.84 -9.91 -32.30
C SER A 274 2.33 -10.69 -31.06
N GLN A 275 2.28 -10.07 -29.87
CA GLN A 275 2.65 -10.71 -28.61
C GLN A 275 1.63 -11.77 -28.16
N LEU A 276 0.35 -11.64 -28.55
CA LEU A 276 -0.65 -12.68 -28.29
C LEU A 276 -0.47 -13.88 -29.20
N ASN A 277 -0.12 -13.66 -30.47
CA ASN A 277 0.09 -14.75 -31.43
C ASN A 277 1.18 -15.72 -30.96
N SER A 278 2.26 -15.22 -30.36
CA SER A 278 3.33 -16.07 -29.80
C SER A 278 2.82 -16.89 -28.61
N ILE A 279 1.97 -16.31 -27.76
CA ILE A 279 1.36 -17.01 -26.62
C ILE A 279 0.40 -18.10 -27.09
N TRP A 280 -0.46 -17.82 -28.08
CA TRP A 280 -1.36 -18.82 -28.65
C TRP A 280 -0.58 -19.97 -29.28
N ALA A 281 0.49 -19.67 -30.03
CA ALA A 281 1.39 -20.69 -30.58
C ALA A 281 2.07 -21.53 -29.49
N ALA A 282 2.57 -20.89 -28.42
CA ALA A 282 3.21 -21.57 -27.30
C ALA A 282 2.23 -22.47 -26.53
N SER A 283 0.96 -22.07 -26.41
CA SER A 283 -0.07 -22.83 -25.70
C SER A 283 -0.30 -24.23 -26.30
N LYS A 284 0.00 -24.43 -27.59
CA LYS A 284 -0.13 -25.73 -28.27
C LYS A 284 0.69 -26.85 -27.61
N ARG A 285 1.75 -26.50 -26.86
CA ARG A 285 2.57 -27.46 -26.09
C ARG A 285 1.77 -28.22 -25.02
N PHE A 286 0.66 -27.66 -24.54
CA PHE A 286 -0.19 -28.31 -23.55
C PHE A 286 -1.23 -29.26 -24.17
N MET A 287 -1.42 -29.24 -25.49
CA MET A 287 -2.40 -30.09 -26.18
C MET A 287 -2.27 -31.60 -25.91
N PRO A 288 -1.07 -32.18 -25.71
CA PRO A 288 -0.96 -33.60 -25.34
C PRO A 288 -1.68 -33.97 -24.04
N LEU A 289 -1.95 -33.01 -23.15
CA LEU A 289 -2.72 -33.23 -21.92
C LEU A 289 -4.22 -33.40 -22.17
N SER A 290 -4.70 -33.09 -23.37
CA SER A 290 -6.11 -33.26 -23.74
C SER A 290 -6.60 -34.70 -23.64
N SER A 291 -5.72 -35.70 -23.74
CA SER A 291 -6.10 -37.11 -23.60
C SER A 291 -6.38 -37.52 -22.15
N LEU A 292 -5.99 -36.70 -21.17
CA LEU A 292 -6.12 -37.00 -19.74
C LEU A 292 -7.38 -36.41 -19.12
N LEU A 293 -8.11 -35.54 -19.83
CA LEU A 293 -9.22 -34.77 -19.30
C LEU A 293 -10.34 -34.60 -20.33
N ASP A 294 -11.58 -34.52 -19.85
CA ASP A 294 -12.70 -34.07 -20.67
C ASP A 294 -12.71 -32.54 -20.74
N ILE A 295 -12.17 -32.01 -21.84
CA ILE A 295 -12.14 -30.56 -22.10
C ILE A 295 -13.55 -30.02 -22.30
N GLY A 296 -14.47 -30.79 -22.90
CA GLY A 296 -15.82 -30.34 -23.20
C GLY A 296 -16.61 -30.10 -21.92
N ASP A 297 -16.47 -31.00 -20.94
CA ASP A 297 -17.07 -30.82 -19.61
C ASP A 297 -16.50 -29.59 -18.90
N LEU A 298 -15.18 -29.36 -18.97
CA LEU A 298 -14.56 -28.19 -18.36
C LEU A 298 -15.00 -26.86 -19.02
N GLU A 299 -15.07 -26.82 -20.35
CA GLU A 299 -15.61 -25.68 -21.12
C GLU A 299 -17.07 -25.39 -20.75
N ASN A 300 -17.88 -26.44 -20.55
CA ASN A 300 -19.28 -26.32 -20.12
C ASN A 300 -19.40 -25.79 -18.69
N LEU A 301 -18.54 -26.25 -17.76
CA LEU A 301 -18.52 -25.76 -16.37
C LEU A 301 -18.10 -24.29 -16.27
N LEU A 302 -17.19 -23.84 -17.14
CA LEU A 302 -16.78 -22.44 -17.26
C LEU A 302 -17.80 -21.60 -18.06
N GLY A 303 -18.72 -22.23 -18.79
CA GLY A 303 -19.64 -21.53 -19.70
C GLY A 303 -18.92 -20.80 -20.84
N TYR A 304 -17.75 -21.31 -21.26
CA TYR A 304 -16.89 -20.70 -22.27
C TYR A 304 -16.18 -21.78 -23.10
N GLN A 305 -16.32 -21.70 -24.42
CA GLN A 305 -15.59 -22.55 -25.37
C GLN A 305 -14.32 -21.85 -25.81
N PHE A 306 -13.17 -22.52 -25.63
CA PHE A 306 -11.86 -21.97 -25.97
C PHE A 306 -11.54 -22.19 -27.44
N LEU A 307 -11.00 -21.16 -28.09
CA LEU A 307 -10.39 -21.32 -29.40
C LEU A 307 -9.02 -21.99 -29.28
N HIS A 308 -8.22 -21.52 -28.32
CA HIS A 308 -6.90 -22.02 -28.00
C HIS A 308 -6.93 -22.83 -26.70
N ARG A 309 -7.43 -24.08 -26.81
CA ARG A 309 -7.56 -25.04 -25.69
C ARG A 309 -6.27 -25.28 -24.90
N GLY A 310 -5.11 -25.06 -25.49
CA GLY A 310 -3.82 -25.10 -24.81
C GLY A 310 -3.72 -24.15 -23.61
N LEU A 311 -4.38 -22.99 -23.66
CA LEU A 311 -4.43 -22.03 -22.55
C LEU A 311 -5.24 -22.58 -21.37
N LEU A 312 -6.37 -23.22 -21.64
CA LEU A 312 -7.19 -23.88 -20.61
C LEU A 312 -6.41 -25.03 -19.96
N LEU A 313 -5.74 -25.85 -20.76
CA LEU A 313 -4.90 -26.94 -20.25
C LEU A 313 -3.72 -26.41 -19.42
N GLN A 314 -3.15 -25.24 -19.75
CA GLN A 314 -2.14 -24.60 -18.90
C GLN A 314 -2.72 -24.13 -17.56
N ALA A 315 -3.94 -23.57 -17.56
CA ALA A 315 -4.57 -23.00 -16.36
C ALA A 315 -4.87 -24.04 -15.27
N ILE A 316 -4.98 -25.32 -15.62
CA ILE A 316 -5.32 -26.39 -14.68
C ILE A 316 -4.11 -27.20 -14.20
N VAL A 317 -2.88 -26.83 -14.61
CA VAL A 317 -1.66 -27.57 -14.30
C VAL A 317 -0.91 -26.93 -13.13
N HIS A 318 -0.90 -27.63 -12.00
CA HIS A 318 -0.18 -27.20 -10.79
C HIS A 318 1.34 -27.39 -10.96
N PRO A 319 2.19 -26.52 -10.36
CA PRO A 319 3.66 -26.63 -10.46
C PRO A 319 4.28 -27.95 -10.01
N SER A 320 3.55 -28.76 -9.23
CA SER A 320 4.02 -30.10 -8.83
C SER A 320 3.93 -31.14 -9.96
N PHE A 321 3.09 -30.89 -10.97
CA PHE A 321 2.90 -31.80 -12.09
C PHE A 321 3.97 -31.53 -13.15
N ASN A 322 4.94 -32.43 -13.29
CA ASN A 322 6.11 -32.26 -14.18
C ASN A 322 6.14 -33.24 -15.36
N ARG A 323 5.02 -33.92 -15.65
CA ARG A 323 4.95 -34.99 -16.66
C ARG A 323 4.77 -34.50 -18.09
N HIS A 324 4.62 -33.18 -18.28
CA HIS A 324 4.52 -32.53 -19.58
C HIS A 324 5.76 -31.69 -19.85
N GLY A 325 5.92 -31.25 -21.10
CA GLY A 325 7.14 -30.59 -21.58
C GLY A 325 7.57 -29.35 -20.78
N GLY A 326 6.78 -28.82 -19.83
CA GLY A 326 7.07 -27.76 -18.85
C GLY A 326 6.09 -26.58 -18.91
N GLY A 327 5.99 -25.80 -17.82
CA GLY A 327 5.07 -24.66 -17.63
C GLY A 327 3.88 -24.98 -16.74
N CYS A 328 3.30 -23.99 -16.06
CA CYS A 328 2.20 -24.17 -15.11
C CYS A 328 1.23 -22.98 -15.16
N TYR A 329 0.18 -23.04 -14.32
CA TYR A 329 -0.83 -21.99 -14.25
C TYR A 329 -0.33 -20.66 -13.66
N GLN A 330 0.82 -20.62 -12.96
CA GLN A 330 1.24 -19.47 -12.14
C GLN A 330 1.34 -18.14 -12.91
N ARG A 331 1.79 -18.17 -14.17
CA ARG A 331 1.81 -16.95 -15.00
C ARG A 331 0.39 -16.49 -15.36
N LEU A 332 -0.53 -17.42 -15.60
CA LEU A 332 -1.94 -17.12 -15.88
C LEU A 332 -2.66 -16.63 -14.62
N GLU A 333 -2.33 -17.18 -13.45
CA GLU A 333 -2.76 -16.70 -12.12
C GLU A 333 -2.38 -15.23 -11.93
N PHE A 334 -1.12 -14.86 -12.19
CA PHE A 334 -0.67 -13.46 -12.11
C PHE A 334 -1.53 -12.49 -12.93
N LEU A 335 -1.89 -12.87 -14.16
CA LEU A 335 -2.75 -12.06 -15.02
C LEU A 335 -4.21 -12.09 -14.57
N GLY A 336 -4.66 -13.27 -14.13
CA GLY A 336 -5.98 -13.58 -13.58
C GLY A 336 -6.34 -12.75 -12.34
N ASP A 337 -5.44 -12.72 -11.36
CA ASP A 337 -5.52 -11.88 -10.15
C ASP A 337 -5.78 -10.42 -10.52
N ALA A 338 -4.96 -9.88 -11.43
CA ALA A 338 -5.06 -8.47 -11.82
C ALA A 338 -6.36 -8.14 -12.57
N VAL A 339 -6.85 -9.02 -13.45
CA VAL A 339 -8.10 -8.79 -14.18
C VAL A 339 -9.31 -8.98 -13.28
N LEU A 340 -9.33 -9.98 -12.38
CA LEU A 340 -10.43 -10.20 -11.46
C LEU A 340 -10.54 -9.07 -10.43
N ASP A 341 -9.42 -8.57 -9.90
CA ASP A 341 -9.42 -7.40 -9.01
C ASP A 341 -10.05 -6.18 -9.70
N TYR A 342 -9.69 -5.93 -10.96
CA TYR A 342 -10.27 -4.85 -11.74
C TYR A 342 -11.77 -5.04 -12.02
N LEU A 343 -12.18 -6.21 -12.51
CA LEU A 343 -13.59 -6.47 -12.84
C LEU A 343 -14.48 -6.43 -11.59
N ILE A 344 -14.04 -6.99 -10.46
CA ILE A 344 -14.80 -6.96 -9.21
C ILE A 344 -14.83 -5.53 -8.65
N THR A 345 -13.74 -4.78 -8.73
CA THR A 345 -13.73 -3.36 -8.33
C THR A 345 -14.68 -2.53 -9.19
N SER A 346 -14.69 -2.73 -10.51
CA SER A 346 -15.63 -2.10 -11.43
C SER A 346 -17.09 -2.47 -11.14
N TYR A 347 -17.34 -3.72 -10.75
CA TYR A 347 -18.65 -4.19 -10.31
C TYR A 347 -19.12 -3.47 -9.05
N LEU A 348 -18.29 -3.44 -8.01
CA LEU A 348 -18.64 -2.78 -6.75
C LEU A 348 -18.79 -1.26 -6.94
N PHE A 349 -17.93 -0.65 -7.76
CA PHE A 349 -17.97 0.78 -8.06
C PHE A 349 -19.26 1.20 -8.77
N SER A 350 -19.73 0.40 -9.74
CA SER A 350 -20.94 0.69 -10.52
C SER A 350 -22.22 0.38 -9.75
N LEU A 351 -22.28 -0.77 -9.07
CA LEU A 351 -23.44 -1.25 -8.34
C LEU A 351 -23.78 -0.38 -7.13
N TYR A 352 -22.75 0.15 -6.45
CA TYR A 352 -22.90 0.85 -5.17
C TYR A 352 -22.38 2.30 -5.20
N PRO A 353 -23.06 3.21 -5.93
CA PRO A 353 -22.60 4.59 -6.12
C PRO A 353 -22.69 5.48 -4.87
N LYS A 354 -23.27 5.01 -3.77
CA LYS A 354 -23.41 5.79 -2.52
C LYS A 354 -22.59 5.24 -1.36
N LEU A 355 -21.88 4.12 -1.56
CA LEU A 355 -21.05 3.56 -0.50
C LEU A 355 -19.86 4.46 -0.24
N LYS A 356 -19.47 4.51 1.04
CA LYS A 356 -18.24 5.19 1.44
C LYS A 356 -17.03 4.41 0.94
N PRO A 357 -15.89 5.07 0.71
CA PRO A 357 -14.75 4.41 0.07
C PRO A 357 -14.12 3.33 0.96
N GLY A 358 -14.09 3.55 2.28
CA GLY A 358 -13.71 2.52 3.25
C GLY A 358 -14.58 1.26 3.17
N GLN A 359 -15.89 1.41 2.91
CA GLN A 359 -16.83 0.29 2.75
C GLN A 359 -16.61 -0.45 1.42
N LEU A 360 -16.30 0.28 0.35
CA LEU A 360 -15.97 -0.30 -0.95
C LEU A 360 -14.68 -1.12 -0.88
N THR A 361 -13.69 -0.65 -0.11
CA THR A 361 -12.44 -1.39 0.15
C THR A 361 -12.70 -2.68 0.93
N ASP A 362 -13.59 -2.65 1.93
CA ASP A 362 -13.99 -3.86 2.66
C ASP A 362 -14.66 -4.87 1.74
N LEU A 363 -15.64 -4.41 0.96
CA LEU A 363 -16.33 -5.25 -0.01
C LEU A 363 -15.38 -5.87 -1.02
N ARG A 364 -14.41 -5.09 -1.50
CA ARG A 364 -13.35 -5.60 -2.38
C ARG A 364 -12.56 -6.70 -1.68
N SER A 365 -12.12 -6.49 -0.44
CA SER A 365 -11.33 -7.48 0.31
C SER A 365 -12.09 -8.78 0.64
N VAL A 366 -13.41 -8.71 0.78
CA VAL A 366 -14.26 -9.89 1.02
C VAL A 366 -14.65 -10.57 -0.29
N SER A 367 -14.81 -9.83 -1.38
CA SER A 367 -15.20 -10.39 -2.68
C SER A 367 -14.00 -11.00 -3.42
N VAL A 368 -12.84 -10.33 -3.38
CA VAL A 368 -11.58 -10.75 -3.98
C VAL A 368 -10.72 -11.39 -2.89
N ASN A 369 -11.03 -12.64 -2.54
CA ASN A 369 -10.18 -13.40 -1.63
C ASN A 369 -10.08 -14.86 -2.07
N ASN A 370 -8.94 -15.47 -1.76
CA ASN A 370 -8.63 -16.85 -2.17
C ASN A 370 -9.67 -17.85 -1.62
N LYS A 371 -10.25 -17.63 -0.42
CA LYS A 371 -11.30 -18.50 0.14
C LYS A 371 -12.61 -18.43 -0.68
N SER A 372 -13.01 -17.25 -1.11
CA SER A 372 -14.19 -17.03 -1.97
C SER A 372 -13.99 -17.72 -3.31
N PHE A 373 -12.82 -17.58 -3.94
CA PHE A 373 -12.51 -18.26 -5.19
C PHE A 373 -12.40 -19.78 -5.02
N ALA A 374 -11.80 -20.27 -3.93
CA ALA A 374 -11.75 -21.69 -3.63
C ALA A 374 -13.16 -22.28 -3.46
N ASN A 375 -14.07 -21.57 -2.77
CA ASN A 375 -15.46 -22.01 -2.65
C ASN A 375 -16.13 -22.10 -4.03
N VAL A 376 -15.92 -21.12 -4.91
CA VAL A 376 -16.44 -21.19 -6.28
C VAL A 376 -15.84 -22.37 -7.05
N ALA A 377 -14.55 -22.65 -6.89
CA ALA A 377 -13.89 -23.80 -7.51
C ALA A 377 -14.50 -25.14 -7.05
N VAL A 378 -14.93 -25.22 -5.78
CA VAL A 378 -15.64 -26.39 -5.24
C VAL A 378 -17.07 -26.47 -5.77
N ASP A 379 -17.83 -25.38 -5.67
CA ASP A 379 -19.24 -25.28 -6.11
C ASP A 379 -19.39 -25.62 -7.60
N ARG A 380 -18.44 -25.19 -8.43
CA ARG A 380 -18.38 -25.46 -9.88
C ARG A 380 -17.66 -26.77 -10.23
N ARG A 381 -17.20 -27.53 -9.23
CA ARG A 381 -16.47 -28.80 -9.39
C ARG A 381 -15.18 -28.69 -10.22
N LEU A 382 -14.59 -27.50 -10.32
CA LEU A 382 -13.34 -27.25 -11.05
C LEU A 382 -12.14 -27.96 -10.43
N HIS A 383 -12.16 -28.17 -9.12
CA HIS A 383 -11.11 -28.90 -8.38
C HIS A 383 -10.84 -30.31 -8.94
N LYS A 384 -11.81 -30.94 -9.61
CA LYS A 384 -11.65 -32.29 -10.20
C LYS A 384 -10.73 -32.31 -11.43
N PHE A 385 -10.54 -31.16 -12.07
CA PHE A 385 -9.72 -31.02 -13.28
C PHE A 385 -8.30 -30.54 -12.97
N LEU A 386 -7.98 -30.21 -11.70
CA LEU A 386 -6.65 -29.78 -11.29
C LEU A 386 -5.66 -30.94 -11.42
N MET A 387 -4.67 -30.77 -12.29
CA MET A 387 -3.56 -31.72 -12.45
C MET A 387 -2.50 -31.45 -11.39
N CYS A 388 -2.40 -32.36 -10.41
CA CYS A 388 -1.48 -32.25 -9.29
C CYS A 388 -0.90 -33.62 -8.90
N ASP A 389 0.43 -33.71 -8.82
CA ASP A 389 1.15 -34.91 -8.37
C ASP A 389 1.44 -34.93 -6.85
N SER A 390 1.01 -33.91 -6.10
CA SER A 390 1.25 -33.81 -4.66
C SER A 390 0.12 -34.46 -3.86
N CYS A 391 0.41 -35.57 -3.17
CA CYS A 391 -0.55 -36.26 -2.30
C CYS A 391 -1.08 -35.34 -1.18
N HIS A 392 -0.20 -34.57 -0.53
CA HIS A 392 -0.58 -33.65 0.54
C HIS A 392 -1.57 -32.57 0.08
N LEU A 393 -1.38 -32.04 -1.13
CA LEU A 393 -2.31 -31.05 -1.67
C LEU A 393 -3.66 -31.69 -2.01
N ASN A 394 -3.66 -32.88 -2.61
CA ASN A 394 -4.89 -33.60 -2.94
C ASN A 394 -5.69 -33.95 -1.67
N GLU A 395 -5.04 -34.46 -0.63
CA GLU A 395 -5.67 -34.72 0.67
C GLU A 395 -6.25 -33.44 1.31
N ALA A 396 -5.56 -32.30 1.18
CA ALA A 396 -6.04 -31.02 1.68
C ALA A 396 -7.26 -30.51 0.88
N ILE A 397 -7.25 -30.71 -0.44
CA ILE A 397 -8.38 -30.38 -1.32
C ILE A 397 -9.60 -31.24 -0.98
N GLU A 398 -9.43 -32.56 -0.86
CA GLU A 398 -10.52 -33.49 -0.51
C GLU A 398 -11.15 -33.12 0.83
N LYS A 399 -10.34 -32.91 1.88
CA LYS A 399 -10.84 -32.45 3.19
C LYS A 399 -11.62 -31.13 3.10
N TYR A 400 -11.16 -30.20 2.26
CA TYR A 400 -11.84 -28.92 2.05
C TYR A 400 -13.15 -29.08 1.28
N VAL A 401 -13.17 -29.89 0.23
CA VAL A 401 -14.36 -30.20 -0.57
C VAL A 401 -15.42 -30.89 0.28
N ASP A 402 -15.03 -31.86 1.11
CA ASP A 402 -15.92 -32.57 2.02
C ASP A 402 -16.53 -31.61 3.06
N PHE A 403 -15.73 -30.69 3.60
CA PHE A 403 -16.19 -29.66 4.54
C PHE A 403 -17.24 -28.74 3.90
N ILE A 404 -16.97 -28.23 2.70
CA ILE A 404 -17.90 -27.33 1.98
C ILE A 404 -19.18 -28.07 1.57
N THR A 405 -19.08 -29.34 1.21
CA THR A 405 -20.24 -30.14 0.77
C THR A 405 -21.11 -30.59 1.96
N SER A 406 -20.52 -30.80 3.14
CA SER A 406 -21.21 -31.32 4.33
C SER A 406 -21.86 -30.26 5.23
N SER A 407 -21.44 -28.99 5.14
CA SER A 407 -22.01 -27.89 5.92
C SER A 407 -22.46 -26.74 5.01
N PRO A 408 -23.74 -26.71 4.58
CA PRO A 408 -24.28 -25.62 3.79
C PRO A 408 -24.48 -24.33 4.58
N ASP A 409 -24.40 -24.37 5.92
CA ASP A 409 -24.49 -23.20 6.80
C ASP A 409 -23.10 -22.61 7.04
N ARG A 410 -22.82 -21.49 6.36
CA ARG A 410 -21.46 -20.97 6.05
C ARG A 410 -20.74 -20.28 7.21
N GLY A 411 -21.39 -20.14 8.36
CA GLY A 411 -20.87 -19.38 9.49
C GLY A 411 -20.73 -20.24 10.72
N LEU A 412 -19.50 -20.35 11.24
CA LEU A 412 -19.13 -20.49 12.66
C LEU A 412 -18.13 -21.61 12.99
N PHE A 413 -17.95 -22.64 12.16
CA PHE A 413 -17.00 -23.72 12.48
C PHE A 413 -15.61 -23.50 11.87
N GLU A 414 -14.57 -23.69 12.68
CA GLU A 414 -13.16 -23.65 12.30
C GLU A 414 -12.87 -24.77 11.29
N GLY A 415 -13.06 -24.46 10.01
CA GLY A 415 -12.86 -25.38 8.90
C GLY A 415 -11.40 -25.65 8.59
N PRO A 416 -11.11 -26.68 7.76
CA PRO A 416 -9.76 -26.95 7.30
C PRO A 416 -9.17 -25.74 6.56
N LYS A 417 -7.84 -25.59 6.64
CA LYS A 417 -7.11 -24.51 5.97
C LYS A 417 -7.40 -24.54 4.47
N CYS A 418 -7.91 -23.43 3.93
CA CYS A 418 -8.20 -23.27 2.50
C CYS A 418 -6.95 -23.56 1.64
N PRO A 419 -7.01 -24.54 0.72
CA PRO A 419 -5.94 -24.78 -0.24
C PRO A 419 -5.85 -23.62 -1.24
N LYS A 420 -4.72 -22.91 -1.24
CA LYS A 420 -4.53 -21.73 -2.11
C LYS A 420 -4.69 -22.05 -3.59
N ALA A 421 -4.22 -23.23 -4.01
CA ALA A 421 -4.28 -23.70 -5.39
C ALA A 421 -5.69 -23.70 -5.99
N LEU A 422 -6.75 -23.78 -5.18
CA LEU A 422 -8.13 -23.69 -5.68
C LEU A 422 -8.52 -22.26 -6.07
N GLY A 423 -8.06 -21.25 -5.33
CA GLY A 423 -8.22 -19.85 -5.73
C GLY A 423 -7.39 -19.53 -6.95
N ASP A 424 -6.12 -19.95 -6.93
CA ASP A 424 -5.17 -19.74 -8.03
C ASP A 424 -5.67 -20.42 -9.34
N LEU A 425 -6.38 -21.55 -9.23
CA LEU A 425 -7.03 -22.24 -10.36
C LEU A 425 -8.13 -21.37 -11.01
N VAL A 426 -8.95 -20.70 -10.20
CA VAL A 426 -9.99 -19.78 -10.73
C VAL A 426 -9.33 -18.58 -11.41
N GLU A 427 -8.35 -17.96 -10.75
CA GLU A 427 -7.60 -16.82 -11.28
C GLU A 427 -6.94 -17.18 -12.62
N SER A 428 -6.22 -18.30 -12.67
CA SER A 428 -5.58 -18.75 -13.90
C SER A 428 -6.55 -19.11 -15.02
N CYS A 429 -7.74 -19.63 -14.72
CA CYS A 429 -8.79 -19.83 -15.72
C CYS A 429 -9.26 -18.49 -16.31
N PHE A 430 -9.48 -17.47 -15.48
CA PHE A 430 -9.82 -16.13 -15.97
C PHE A 430 -8.66 -15.47 -16.75
N GLY A 431 -7.42 -15.71 -16.35
CA GLY A 431 -6.23 -15.31 -17.11
C GLY A 431 -6.20 -15.96 -18.49
N ALA A 432 -6.53 -17.25 -18.59
CA ALA A 432 -6.63 -17.97 -19.86
C ALA A 432 -7.77 -17.44 -20.76
N ILE A 433 -8.96 -17.23 -20.20
CA ILE A 433 -10.12 -16.67 -20.93
C ILE A 433 -9.79 -15.27 -21.46
N LEU A 434 -9.11 -14.44 -20.66
CA LEU A 434 -8.71 -13.11 -21.08
C LEU A 434 -7.82 -13.13 -22.33
N LEU A 435 -6.85 -14.07 -22.38
CA LEU A 435 -5.95 -14.24 -23.52
C LEU A 435 -6.65 -14.86 -24.73
N ASP A 436 -7.53 -15.84 -24.52
CA ASP A 436 -8.29 -16.50 -25.59
C ASP A 436 -9.28 -15.54 -26.26
N THR A 437 -9.86 -14.61 -25.49
CA THR A 437 -10.80 -13.60 -26.00
C THR A 437 -10.12 -12.40 -26.67
N GLY A 438 -8.78 -12.38 -26.78
CA GLY A 438 -8.05 -11.22 -27.34
C GLY A 438 -8.21 -9.95 -26.49
N PHE A 439 -8.26 -10.09 -25.15
CA PHE A 439 -8.56 -9.03 -24.19
C PHE A 439 -9.97 -8.44 -24.25
N ASN A 440 -10.98 -9.20 -24.70
CA ASN A 440 -12.39 -8.77 -24.67
C ASN A 440 -12.98 -8.80 -23.25
N LEU A 441 -12.76 -7.72 -22.48
CA LEU A 441 -13.26 -7.64 -21.11
C LEU A 441 -14.77 -7.67 -21.00
N ASN A 442 -15.54 -7.24 -22.01
CA ASN A 442 -16.99 -7.39 -22.01
C ASN A 442 -17.42 -8.86 -21.96
N ARG A 443 -16.70 -9.75 -22.66
CA ARG A 443 -16.95 -11.19 -22.64
C ARG A 443 -16.51 -11.80 -21.31
N VAL A 444 -15.31 -11.46 -20.83
CA VAL A 444 -14.79 -11.91 -19.53
C VAL A 444 -15.72 -11.48 -18.39
N TRP A 445 -16.23 -10.25 -18.41
CA TRP A 445 -17.19 -9.71 -17.45
C TRP A 445 -18.47 -10.53 -17.36
N LYS A 446 -19.07 -10.91 -18.51
CA LYS A 446 -20.28 -11.74 -18.54
C LYS A 446 -20.03 -13.12 -17.92
N ILE A 447 -18.88 -13.72 -18.23
CA ILE A 447 -18.47 -15.01 -17.68
C ILE A 447 -18.22 -14.88 -16.16
N MET A 448 -17.53 -13.82 -15.74
CA MET A 448 -17.30 -13.51 -14.33
C MET A 448 -18.61 -13.42 -13.55
N LEU A 449 -19.59 -12.65 -14.03
CA LEU A 449 -20.90 -12.55 -13.39
C LEU A 449 -21.65 -13.89 -13.34
N SER A 450 -21.52 -14.72 -14.38
CA SER A 450 -22.15 -16.03 -14.43
C SER A 450 -21.52 -17.04 -13.47
N ILE A 451 -20.18 -17.08 -13.39
CA ILE A 451 -19.42 -18.05 -12.59
C ILE A 451 -19.38 -17.65 -11.13
N LEU A 452 -18.88 -16.43 -10.84
CA LEU A 452 -18.60 -15.96 -9.50
C LEU A 452 -19.85 -15.50 -8.75
N ASP A 453 -20.90 -15.09 -9.48
CA ASP A 453 -22.12 -14.47 -8.93
C ASP A 453 -21.80 -13.63 -7.68
N PRO A 454 -21.12 -12.47 -7.84
CA PRO A 454 -20.52 -11.73 -6.73
C PRO A 454 -21.50 -11.49 -5.56
N ILE A 455 -22.80 -11.43 -5.85
CA ILE A 455 -23.90 -11.25 -4.90
C ILE A 455 -24.01 -12.43 -3.90
N LYS A 456 -23.73 -13.67 -4.33
CA LYS A 456 -23.72 -14.85 -3.43
C LYS A 456 -22.56 -14.82 -2.44
N SER A 457 -21.40 -14.30 -2.86
CA SER A 457 -20.27 -14.06 -1.94
C SER A 457 -20.57 -12.93 -0.95
N LEU A 458 -21.39 -11.96 -1.36
CA LEU A 458 -21.84 -10.83 -0.53
C LEU A 458 -22.91 -11.23 0.53
N SER A 459 -23.54 -12.40 0.41
CA SER A 459 -24.60 -12.83 1.35
C SER A 459 -24.06 -13.42 2.65
N SER A 460 -22.75 -13.66 2.75
CA SER A 460 -22.05 -14.22 3.91
C SER A 460 -21.01 -13.25 4.49
N VAL A 461 -21.17 -11.93 4.27
CA VAL A 461 -20.17 -10.92 4.63
C VAL A 461 -20.13 -10.73 6.14
N GLN A 462 -19.26 -11.49 6.80
CA GLN A 462 -18.69 -11.06 8.07
C GLN A 462 -17.48 -10.19 7.76
N LEU A 463 -17.55 -8.91 8.12
CA LEU A 463 -16.41 -8.00 8.06
C LEU A 463 -15.25 -8.53 8.91
N ASN A 464 -14.04 -7.98 8.70
CA ASN A 464 -12.92 -8.28 9.58
C ASN A 464 -13.25 -7.75 10.99
N PRO A 465 -13.39 -8.61 12.01
CA PRO A 465 -13.82 -8.18 13.35
C PRO A 465 -12.86 -7.17 13.99
N ILE A 466 -11.59 -7.15 13.56
CA ILE A 466 -10.61 -6.15 13.99
C ILE A 466 -11.05 -4.75 13.59
N ARG A 467 -11.57 -4.60 12.37
CA ARG A 467 -12.03 -3.31 11.84
C ARG A 467 -13.34 -2.87 12.50
N GLU A 468 -14.27 -3.79 12.70
CA GLU A 468 -15.53 -3.51 13.42
C GLU A 468 -15.24 -3.02 14.85
N VAL A 469 -14.29 -3.64 15.54
CA VAL A 469 -13.86 -3.22 16.87
C VAL A 469 -13.12 -1.88 16.85
N GLN A 470 -12.32 -1.59 15.81
CA GLN A 470 -11.70 -0.28 15.63
C GLN A 470 -12.73 0.83 15.37
N GLU A 471 -13.74 0.58 14.53
CA GLU A 471 -14.83 1.53 14.26
C GLU A 471 -15.69 1.77 15.51
N LEU A 472 -15.98 0.72 16.29
CA LEU A 472 -16.61 0.82 17.60
C LEU A 472 -15.77 1.67 18.56
N SER A 473 -14.47 1.37 18.67
CA SER A 473 -13.53 2.11 19.52
C SER A 473 -13.47 3.60 19.13
N GLN A 474 -13.44 3.93 17.84
CA GLN A 474 -13.49 5.31 17.37
C GLN A 474 -14.84 6.00 17.67
N CYS A 475 -15.95 5.29 17.50
CA CYS A 475 -17.30 5.80 17.79
C CYS A 475 -17.53 6.10 19.27
N TYR A 476 -16.97 5.27 20.16
CA TYR A 476 -17.06 5.43 21.61
C TYR A 476 -15.84 6.12 22.24
N ASN A 477 -14.87 6.54 21.42
CA ASN A 477 -13.62 7.18 21.82
C ASN A 477 -12.79 6.34 22.81
N TRP A 478 -12.82 5.01 22.65
CA TRP A 478 -12.08 4.06 23.47
C TRP A 478 -10.62 3.96 23.03
N ASP A 479 -9.71 3.88 23.98
CA ASP A 479 -8.32 3.46 23.71
C ASP A 479 -8.27 1.92 23.64
N LEU A 480 -8.10 1.39 22.42
CA LEU A 480 -8.04 -0.05 22.13
C LEU A 480 -6.58 -0.48 21.95
N GLN A 481 -6.11 -1.39 22.80
CA GLN A 481 -4.76 -1.94 22.70
C GLN A 481 -4.81 -3.47 22.60
N PHE A 482 -4.20 -4.02 21.55
CA PHE A 482 -3.96 -5.46 21.40
C PHE A 482 -2.55 -5.80 21.90
N LEU A 483 -2.46 -6.44 23.05
CA LEU A 483 -1.21 -6.95 23.63
C LEU A 483 -1.01 -8.39 23.18
N VAL A 484 0.04 -8.63 22.39
CA VAL A 484 0.35 -9.97 21.87
C VAL A 484 1.50 -10.57 22.67
N ALA A 485 1.28 -11.74 23.26
CA ALA A 485 2.30 -12.54 23.93
C ALA A 485 2.46 -13.91 23.25
N LYS A 486 3.70 -14.38 23.08
CA LYS A 486 3.96 -15.73 22.55
C LYS A 486 4.02 -16.71 23.72
N VAL A 487 3.12 -17.69 23.75
CA VAL A 487 3.06 -18.72 24.79
C VAL A 487 3.26 -20.07 24.12
N GLY A 488 4.49 -20.58 24.13
CA GLY A 488 4.86 -21.82 23.44
C GLY A 488 4.74 -21.72 21.91
N ARG A 489 3.93 -22.59 21.29
CA ARG A 489 3.64 -22.59 19.83
C ARG A 489 2.46 -21.67 19.44
N ASN A 490 1.76 -21.08 20.41
CA ASN A 490 0.59 -20.24 20.18
C ASN A 490 0.88 -18.77 20.54
N PHE A 491 0.16 -17.86 19.92
CA PHE A 491 0.10 -16.44 20.27
C PHE A 491 -1.16 -16.19 21.10
N SER A 492 -0.99 -15.70 22.33
CA SER A 492 -2.06 -15.14 23.15
C SER A 492 -2.20 -13.66 22.84
N VAL A 493 -3.43 -13.17 22.68
CA VAL A 493 -3.73 -11.77 22.42
C VAL A 493 -4.76 -11.29 23.42
N ASP A 494 -4.36 -10.30 24.22
CA ASP A 494 -5.22 -9.62 25.18
C ASP A 494 -5.62 -8.26 24.58
N ALA A 495 -6.91 -8.07 24.32
CA ALA A 495 -7.46 -6.77 23.96
C ALA A 495 -7.92 -6.05 25.23
N LYS A 496 -7.34 -4.88 25.49
CA LYS A 496 -7.79 -3.97 26.55
C LYS A 496 -8.51 -2.79 25.92
N VAL A 497 -9.73 -2.54 26.39
CA VAL A 497 -10.56 -1.40 25.98
C VAL A 497 -10.87 -0.56 27.21
N ASN A 498 -10.45 0.70 27.20
CA ASN A 498 -10.73 1.62 28.29
C ASN A 498 -12.07 2.35 28.04
N ALA A 499 -13.17 1.76 28.51
CA ALA A 499 -14.54 2.26 28.33
C ALA A 499 -15.04 3.06 29.54
N GLY A 500 -14.29 4.09 29.95
CA GLY A 500 -14.66 4.91 31.12
C GLY A 500 -14.56 4.12 32.43
N ASP A 501 -15.71 3.68 32.98
CA ASP A 501 -15.83 3.19 34.36
C ASP A 501 -15.45 1.72 34.59
N VAL A 502 -15.28 0.90 33.53
CA VAL A 502 -14.77 -0.48 33.65
C VAL A 502 -13.86 -0.85 32.45
N PRO A 503 -12.61 -1.28 32.67
CA PRO A 503 -11.75 -1.78 31.61
C PRO A 503 -12.23 -3.16 31.15
N LEU A 504 -12.58 -3.28 29.87
CA LEU A 504 -12.93 -4.56 29.25
C LEU A 504 -11.65 -5.25 28.79
N CYS A 505 -11.44 -6.49 29.25
CA CYS A 505 -10.31 -7.33 28.85
C CYS A 505 -10.83 -8.62 28.24
N VAL A 506 -10.45 -8.88 26.99
CA VAL A 506 -10.75 -10.13 26.29
C VAL A 506 -9.44 -10.76 25.87
N SER A 507 -9.27 -12.05 26.14
CA SER A 507 -8.07 -12.80 25.79
C SER A 507 -8.42 -13.99 24.92
N SER A 508 -7.67 -14.18 23.84
CA SER A 508 -7.77 -15.39 23.00
C SER A 508 -6.38 -15.88 22.61
N SER A 509 -6.28 -17.16 22.22
CA SER A 509 -5.01 -17.73 21.78
C SER A 509 -5.18 -18.49 20.45
N ASN A 510 -4.23 -18.32 19.54
CA ASN A 510 -4.20 -19.02 18.25
C ASN A 510 -2.77 -19.23 17.74
N ILE A 511 -2.57 -20.16 16.81
CA ILE A 511 -1.26 -20.51 16.22
C ILE A 511 -0.71 -19.36 15.37
N SER A 512 -1.58 -18.54 14.76
CA SER A 512 -1.21 -17.36 13.98
C SER A 512 -1.47 -16.07 14.76
N ARG A 513 -0.50 -15.14 14.78
CA ARG A 513 -0.67 -13.80 15.35
C ARG A 513 -1.89 -13.07 14.79
N LYS A 514 -2.09 -13.11 13.46
CA LYS A 514 -3.22 -12.43 12.81
C LYS A 514 -4.56 -13.04 13.23
N GLU A 515 -4.59 -14.37 13.40
CA GLU A 515 -5.82 -15.08 13.74
C GLU A 515 -6.17 -14.90 15.22
N ALA A 516 -5.17 -14.91 16.11
CA ALA A 516 -5.39 -14.62 17.53
C ALA A 516 -5.97 -13.21 17.72
N ILE A 517 -5.46 -12.20 16.99
CA ILE A 517 -6.04 -10.84 17.03
C ILE A 517 -7.48 -10.85 16.50
N ARG A 518 -7.77 -11.61 15.44
CA ARG A 518 -9.11 -11.72 14.86
C ARG A 518 -10.12 -12.33 15.82
N THR A 519 -9.76 -13.43 16.48
CA THR A 519 -10.61 -14.12 17.46
C THR A 519 -10.86 -13.25 18.69
N THR A 520 -9.82 -12.58 19.22
CA THR A 520 -9.98 -11.63 20.34
C THR A 520 -10.89 -10.47 19.95
N ALA A 521 -10.72 -9.90 18.75
CA ALA A 521 -11.60 -8.84 18.27
C ALA A 521 -13.05 -9.32 18.12
N HIS A 522 -13.27 -10.54 17.62
CA HIS A 522 -14.61 -11.09 17.47
C HIS A 522 -15.31 -11.30 18.82
N GLN A 523 -14.59 -11.84 19.81
CA GLN A 523 -15.10 -11.97 21.18
C GLN A 523 -15.45 -10.62 21.80
N LEU A 524 -14.66 -9.57 21.51
CA LEU A 524 -14.93 -8.23 21.99
C LEU A 524 -16.17 -7.61 21.32
N TYR A 525 -16.37 -7.87 20.03
CA TYR A 525 -17.58 -7.48 19.30
C TYR A 525 -18.83 -8.23 19.81
N ALA A 526 -18.69 -9.52 20.13
CA ALA A 526 -19.78 -10.37 20.62
C ALA A 526 -20.32 -9.98 22.00
N LEU A 527 -19.68 -9.04 22.72
CA LEU A 527 -20.17 -8.49 23.99
C LEU A 527 -21.44 -7.61 23.85
N GLY A 528 -21.96 -7.44 22.62
CA GLY A 528 -23.30 -6.87 22.37
C GLY A 528 -23.33 -5.35 22.23
N TYR A 529 -22.18 -4.70 22.05
CA TYR A 529 -22.13 -3.26 21.76
C TYR A 529 -22.48 -3.02 20.28
N ALA A 530 -23.62 -2.37 20.03
CA ALA A 530 -24.02 -1.99 18.68
C ALA A 530 -23.33 -0.69 18.24
N PRO A 531 -22.71 -0.62 17.04
CA PRO A 531 -22.21 0.64 16.52
C PRO A 531 -23.35 1.65 16.32
N LYS A 532 -23.08 2.95 16.53
CA LYS A 532 -24.01 4.03 16.15
C LYS A 532 -24.25 4.11 14.63
N SER A 533 -23.39 3.45 13.83
CA SER A 533 -23.51 3.31 12.39
C SER A 533 -24.13 1.96 12.00
N LYS A 534 -25.00 1.96 10.99
CA LYS A 534 -25.58 0.73 10.39
C LYS A 534 -24.46 -0.24 9.99
N SER A 535 -24.67 -1.54 10.23
CA SER A 535 -23.74 -2.59 9.80
C SER A 535 -23.59 -2.58 8.27
N LEU A 536 -22.47 -3.08 7.73
CA LEU A 536 -22.27 -3.10 6.28
C LEU A 536 -23.41 -3.85 5.56
N ASP A 537 -23.90 -4.95 6.13
CA ASP A 537 -25.05 -5.69 5.61
C ASP A 537 -26.34 -4.87 5.59
N GLU A 538 -26.60 -4.07 6.63
CA GLU A 538 -27.74 -3.14 6.67
C GLU A 538 -27.57 -2.00 5.65
N VAL A 539 -26.35 -1.49 5.48
CA VAL A 539 -26.03 -0.49 4.46
C VAL A 539 -26.22 -1.08 3.07
N LEU A 540 -25.84 -2.34 2.83
CA LEU A 540 -26.02 -3.02 1.54
C LEU A 540 -27.48 -3.32 1.21
N LYS A 541 -28.30 -3.66 2.23
CA LYS A 541 -29.74 -3.87 2.08
C LYS A 541 -30.50 -2.55 1.88
N GLY A 542 -30.03 -1.45 2.48
CA GLY A 542 -30.67 -0.13 2.40
C GLY A 542 -30.15 0.79 1.28
N SER A 543 -29.04 0.45 0.62
CA SER A 543 -28.45 1.28 -0.44
C SER A 543 -29.12 1.04 -1.79
N PRO A 544 -29.40 2.10 -2.58
CA PRO A 544 -29.90 1.93 -3.94
C PRO A 544 -28.84 1.23 -4.80
N LYS A 545 -29.20 0.09 -5.35
CA LYS A 545 -28.37 -0.68 -6.28
C LYS A 545 -28.60 -0.15 -7.69
N ASN A 546 -27.50 0.17 -8.38
CA ASN A 546 -27.54 0.49 -9.80
C ASN A 546 -27.36 -0.77 -10.65
N GLU A 547 -27.56 -0.65 -11.96
CA GLU A 547 -27.19 -1.71 -12.90
C GLU A 547 -25.66 -1.87 -12.92
N ALA A 548 -25.19 -3.11 -12.73
CA ALA A 548 -23.76 -3.41 -12.77
C ALA A 548 -23.22 -3.21 -14.19
N LYS A 549 -22.21 -2.35 -14.33
CA LYS A 549 -21.58 -2.01 -15.62
C LYS A 549 -20.06 -2.09 -15.51
N LEU A 550 -19.44 -2.66 -16.54
CA LEU A 550 -18.00 -2.57 -16.72
C LEU A 550 -17.66 -1.11 -17.04
N ILE A 551 -16.81 -0.50 -16.23
CA ILE A 551 -16.47 0.92 -16.34
C ILE A 551 -15.34 1.08 -17.35
N GLY A 552 -15.49 1.98 -18.32
CA GLY A 552 -14.40 2.48 -19.14
C GLY A 552 -13.80 1.54 -20.18
N TYR A 553 -14.30 0.31 -20.36
CA TYR A 553 -13.76 -0.57 -21.41
C TYR A 553 -14.19 -0.12 -22.82
N ASP A 554 -13.24 0.41 -23.58
CA ASP A 554 -13.38 1.01 -24.91
C ASP A 554 -12.29 0.50 -25.90
N GLU A 555 -11.53 -0.52 -25.53
CA GLU A 555 -10.54 -1.14 -26.42
C GLU A 555 -11.24 -2.04 -27.45
N THR A 556 -10.73 -2.03 -28.69
CA THR A 556 -11.10 -3.05 -29.69
C THR A 556 -10.36 -4.35 -29.35
N PRO A 557 -11.07 -5.48 -29.12
CA PRO A 557 -10.43 -6.77 -28.92
C PRO A 557 -9.51 -7.10 -30.10
N ILE A 558 -8.39 -7.77 -29.81
CA ILE A 558 -7.52 -8.29 -30.87
C ILE A 558 -8.26 -9.42 -31.58
N ASP A 559 -8.28 -9.36 -32.92
CA ASP A 559 -8.92 -10.40 -33.72
C ASP A 559 -8.25 -11.75 -33.46
N VAL A 560 -9.05 -12.74 -33.07
CA VAL A 560 -8.60 -14.08 -32.65
C VAL A 560 -8.68 -15.06 -33.83
N THR A 561 -8.78 -14.57 -35.08
CA THR A 561 -8.88 -15.46 -36.24
C THR A 561 -7.64 -16.35 -36.37
N VAL A 562 -7.90 -17.64 -36.59
CA VAL A 562 -6.88 -18.65 -36.85
C VAL A 562 -6.18 -18.29 -38.16
N PRO A 563 -4.84 -18.14 -38.21
CA PRO A 563 -4.14 -18.27 -39.47
C PRO A 563 -4.14 -19.77 -39.83
N ASP A 564 -5.25 -20.28 -40.34
CA ASP A 564 -5.33 -21.62 -40.89
C ASP A 564 -4.95 -21.58 -42.38
N ILE A 565 -4.00 -22.44 -42.71
CA ILE A 565 -3.94 -23.20 -43.97
C ILE A 565 -3.92 -22.32 -45.24
N ILE A 566 -2.76 -21.72 -45.54
CA ILE A 566 -2.38 -21.42 -46.92
C ILE A 566 -0.96 -21.95 -47.17
N GLY A 567 -0.90 -23.08 -47.88
CA GLY A 567 0.14 -23.36 -48.87
C GLY A 567 1.55 -23.67 -48.39
N PHE A 568 1.76 -24.84 -47.77
CA PHE A 568 3.03 -25.55 -47.86
C PHE A 568 2.85 -26.92 -48.55
N GLU A 569 2.11 -26.91 -49.67
CA GLU A 569 2.37 -27.85 -50.75
C GLU A 569 2.90 -27.03 -51.93
N ASN A 570 4.05 -27.46 -52.44
CA ASN A 570 4.78 -26.96 -53.61
C ASN A 570 5.69 -25.74 -53.42
N MET A 571 6.87 -26.00 -52.87
CA MET A 571 8.10 -25.50 -53.49
C MET A 571 9.23 -26.52 -53.33
N LYS A 572 9.38 -27.37 -54.36
CA LYS A 572 10.66 -28.01 -54.69
C LYS A 572 11.57 -26.95 -55.30
N LEU A 573 12.82 -26.88 -54.84
CA LEU A 573 14.04 -26.35 -55.48
C LEU A 573 15.12 -26.40 -54.37
N GLN A 574 16.36 -26.83 -54.51
CA GLN A 574 17.11 -27.58 -55.51
C GLN A 574 18.45 -27.91 -54.82
N GLU A 575 18.98 -29.12 -55.04
CA GLU A 575 20.30 -29.55 -54.57
C GLU A 575 21.44 -28.76 -55.21
N SER A 576 22.60 -28.77 -54.50
CA SER A 576 23.98 -28.78 -55.03
C SER A 576 24.54 -27.41 -55.48
N LEU A 577 25.77 -26.94 -55.23
CA LEU A 577 27.07 -27.37 -54.67
C LEU A 577 27.79 -26.07 -54.20
N VAL A 578 28.77 -26.04 -53.29
CA VAL A 578 30.17 -26.47 -53.51
C VAL A 578 30.90 -26.61 -52.16
N ASN A 579 31.69 -27.68 -52.11
CA ASN A 579 32.67 -28.14 -51.13
C ASN A 579 33.70 -27.08 -50.68
N ASP A 580 34.25 -27.23 -49.48
CA ASP A 580 35.66 -27.66 -49.36
C ASP A 580 36.08 -28.13 -47.94
N PHE A 581 36.57 -29.38 -47.94
CA PHE A 581 37.65 -29.99 -47.16
C PHE A 581 37.74 -29.90 -45.62
N ASN A 582 37.25 -30.97 -45.00
CA ASN A 582 37.90 -31.97 -44.13
C ASN A 582 39.06 -31.65 -43.14
N PRO A 583 39.13 -32.38 -42.01
CA PRO A 583 40.00 -32.15 -40.85
C PRO A 583 41.29 -33.01 -40.87
N LYS A 584 42.29 -32.63 -40.06
CA LYS A 584 43.20 -33.54 -39.29
C LYS A 584 44.34 -32.81 -38.54
N THR A 585 44.33 -32.98 -37.21
CA THR A 585 45.41 -33.48 -36.32
C THR A 585 46.87 -33.00 -36.36
N ARG A 586 47.43 -32.95 -35.12
CA ARG A 586 48.84 -33.00 -34.61
C ARG A 586 49.52 -31.63 -34.38
N SER A 587 50.36 -31.40 -33.37
CA SER A 587 50.81 -32.12 -32.16
C SER A 587 51.93 -31.30 -31.49
N SER A 588 52.10 -31.38 -30.16
CA SER A 588 53.38 -31.32 -29.39
C SER A 588 53.05 -31.01 -27.91
N LYS A 589 53.04 -31.95 -26.94
CA LYS A 589 54.16 -32.62 -26.20
C LYS A 589 55.18 -31.63 -25.63
N LYS A 590 55.14 -31.33 -24.32
CA LYS A 590 55.65 -32.08 -23.14
C LYS A 590 57.03 -31.55 -22.72
N THR A 591 57.11 -31.04 -21.48
CA THR A 591 58.11 -31.51 -20.49
C THR A 591 57.66 -31.18 -19.08
N THR A 592 57.85 -32.15 -18.21
CA THR A 592 57.41 -32.28 -16.82
C THR A 592 58.62 -32.45 -15.91
N SER A 593 58.53 -31.93 -14.68
CA SER A 593 59.03 -32.46 -13.38
C SER A 593 59.30 -31.26 -12.48
N SER A 594 59.02 -31.17 -11.17
CA SER A 594 58.75 -32.08 -10.04
C SER A 594 58.59 -31.11 -8.84
N GLY A 595 57.72 -31.21 -7.84
CA GLY A 595 57.36 -32.29 -6.91
C GLY A 595 56.85 -31.61 -5.61
N VAL A 596 55.71 -32.06 -5.07
CA VAL A 596 55.55 -32.66 -3.72
C VAL A 596 55.20 -31.69 -2.55
N SER A 597 53.96 -31.91 -2.05
CA SER A 597 53.37 -31.85 -0.68
C SER A 597 53.62 -30.73 0.35
N CYS A 598 52.48 -30.28 0.91
CA CYS A 598 52.11 -30.05 2.34
C CYS A 598 53.08 -29.34 3.31
N ILE A 599 52.56 -28.32 4.02
CA ILE A 599 52.54 -28.13 5.50
C ILE A 599 52.15 -26.66 5.83
N SER A 600 51.27 -26.48 6.81
CA SER A 600 50.85 -25.21 7.44
C SER A 600 52.03 -24.43 8.07
N PRO A 601 51.96 -23.09 8.16
CA PRO A 601 51.84 -22.42 9.47
C PRO A 601 51.07 -21.08 9.33
N GLY A 602 50.60 -20.35 10.34
CA GLY A 602 50.82 -20.31 11.79
C GLY A 602 50.33 -18.91 12.22
N SER A 603 49.59 -18.86 13.31
CA SER A 603 48.97 -17.66 13.88
C SER A 603 49.96 -16.82 14.71
N ARG A 604 49.79 -15.49 14.72
CA ARG A 604 50.08 -14.59 15.87
C ARG A 604 49.23 -13.28 15.81
N PRO A 605 48.79 -12.73 16.97
CA PRO A 605 47.75 -11.68 17.16
C PRO A 605 48.38 -10.25 17.31
N PRO A 606 47.70 -9.06 17.42
CA PRO A 606 46.67 -8.62 18.42
C PRO A 606 45.68 -7.50 17.90
N PRO A 607 44.93 -6.67 18.69
CA PRO A 607 44.76 -6.59 20.14
C PRO A 607 43.32 -6.68 20.71
N SER A 608 43.31 -6.88 22.02
CA SER A 608 42.27 -7.10 23.02
C SER A 608 40.90 -6.42 22.85
N PHE A 609 39.85 -7.24 22.82
CA PHE A 609 38.47 -6.86 23.13
C PHE A 609 38.14 -7.28 24.57
N GLU A 610 37.66 -6.34 25.39
CA GLU A 610 37.05 -6.68 26.68
C GLU A 610 35.60 -7.14 26.46
N VAL A 611 35.34 -8.41 26.74
CA VAL A 611 33.98 -8.99 26.82
C VAL A 611 33.70 -9.27 28.30
N LYS A 612 32.67 -8.62 28.87
CA LYS A 612 32.19 -8.92 30.22
C LYS A 612 30.92 -9.75 30.14
N ALA A 613 31.02 -11.04 30.48
CA ALA A 613 29.87 -11.87 30.83
C ALA A 613 29.66 -11.80 32.35
N ALA A 614 28.50 -11.31 32.81
CA ALA A 614 28.20 -11.19 34.22
C ALA A 614 27.28 -12.34 34.68
N ARG A 615 27.80 -13.22 35.56
CA ARG A 615 27.00 -14.05 36.49
C ARG A 615 27.13 -13.43 37.88
N GLY A 616 26.01 -13.18 38.55
CA GLY A 616 26.02 -12.56 39.88
C GLY A 616 26.30 -13.55 41.01
N SER A 617 27.33 -13.28 41.80
CA SER A 617 27.28 -13.31 43.28
C SER A 617 28.54 -12.64 43.86
N ALA A 618 28.35 -12.02 45.02
CA ALA A 618 29.20 -10.99 45.61
C ALA A 618 30.57 -11.47 46.13
N SER A 619 31.60 -10.62 46.01
CA SER A 619 32.45 -10.14 47.13
C SER A 619 33.71 -9.41 46.62
N GLY A 620 34.02 -8.28 47.27
CA GLY A 620 35.37 -7.99 47.73
C GLY A 620 36.38 -7.27 46.81
N ILE A 621 36.67 -6.03 47.23
CA ILE A 621 38.01 -5.43 47.39
C ILE A 621 38.54 -4.53 46.23
N GLU A 622 38.80 -3.29 46.64
CA GLU A 622 39.45 -2.17 45.94
C GLU A 622 40.91 -2.45 45.59
N ALA A 623 41.43 -1.81 44.53
CA ALA A 623 42.65 -0.99 44.62
C ALA A 623 42.93 -0.20 43.32
N LYS A 624 43.43 1.01 43.53
CA LYS A 624 43.74 2.10 42.60
C LYS A 624 45.00 1.86 41.77
N GLY A 625 45.11 2.53 40.62
CA GLY A 625 46.38 2.74 39.91
C GLY A 625 46.24 3.52 38.60
N THR A 626 46.47 4.81 38.65
CA THR A 626 46.47 5.81 37.56
C THR A 626 47.58 5.60 36.51
N PRO A 627 47.38 5.90 35.21
CA PRO A 627 48.48 6.06 34.25
C PRO A 627 48.81 7.54 33.96
N PRO A 628 50.05 7.87 33.54
CA PRO A 628 50.46 9.23 33.20
C PRO A 628 50.29 9.57 31.71
N ASN A 629 50.29 10.89 31.49
CA ASN A 629 50.02 11.70 30.29
C ASN A 629 51.04 11.63 29.12
N CYS A 630 50.64 12.35 28.06
CA CYS A 630 51.41 13.05 27.00
C CYS A 630 51.48 12.31 25.65
N SER A 631 51.36 12.95 24.48
CA SER A 631 51.24 14.38 24.13
C SER A 631 50.90 14.53 22.63
N ILE A 632 50.23 15.64 22.35
CA ILE A 632 49.89 16.32 21.07
C ILE A 632 50.99 16.29 20.01
N VAL A 633 50.64 16.08 18.72
CA VAL A 633 51.05 16.91 17.54
C VAL A 633 50.09 16.65 16.36
N ASP A 634 49.44 17.71 15.86
CA ASP A 634 48.89 17.86 14.49
C ASP A 634 49.87 18.78 13.71
N PRO A 635 49.99 18.70 12.37
CA PRO A 635 49.29 19.71 11.54
C PRO A 635 48.94 19.36 10.07
N SER A 636 47.80 19.91 9.63
CA SER A 636 47.54 20.71 8.40
C SER A 636 47.52 20.15 6.95
N CYS A 637 46.39 20.46 6.29
CA CYS A 637 46.17 21.02 4.92
C CYS A 637 46.29 20.20 3.61
N GLY A 638 45.12 19.93 2.97
CA GLY A 638 44.69 20.55 1.69
C GLY A 638 44.95 19.86 0.33
N ILE A 639 43.89 19.68 -0.48
CA ILE A 639 43.72 19.84 -1.96
C ILE A 639 42.70 18.83 -2.59
N ASP A 640 41.92 19.33 -3.55
CA ASP A 640 40.66 18.84 -4.16
C ASP A 640 40.68 17.65 -5.16
N SER A 641 39.62 16.80 -5.07
CA SER A 641 38.86 16.04 -6.12
C SER A 641 39.58 14.94 -6.97
N PRO A 642 38.89 13.95 -7.64
CA PRO A 642 37.46 13.82 -7.97
C PRO A 642 36.80 12.42 -7.72
N SER A 643 35.49 12.37 -7.97
CA SER A 643 34.53 11.26 -7.92
C SER A 643 34.98 9.82 -8.21
N LYS A 644 34.56 8.88 -7.34
CA LYS A 644 34.17 7.50 -7.72
C LYS A 644 32.91 7.10 -6.95
N GLY A 645 31.95 6.53 -7.68
CA GLY A 645 30.65 6.15 -7.16
C GLY A 645 30.75 5.12 -6.04
N GLU A 646 30.11 5.43 -4.91
CA GLU A 646 29.87 4.46 -3.86
C GLU A 646 28.63 3.64 -4.22
N SER A 647 28.87 2.38 -4.56
CA SER A 647 27.96 1.30 -4.22
C SER A 647 27.48 1.49 -2.78
N HIS A 648 26.17 1.51 -2.54
CA HIS A 648 25.63 1.53 -1.18
C HIS A 648 26.04 0.24 -0.44
N SER A 649 27.22 0.28 0.19
CA SER A 649 27.66 -0.69 1.17
C SER A 649 26.67 -0.63 2.33
N ARG A 650 26.01 -1.76 2.63
CA ARG A 650 25.11 -1.87 3.78
C ARG A 650 25.89 -1.49 5.05
N THR A 651 25.33 -0.64 5.91
CA THR A 651 25.97 -0.23 7.15
C THR A 651 25.90 -1.38 8.17
N ALA A 652 26.94 -1.58 8.98
CA ALA A 652 27.00 -2.55 10.07
C ALA A 652 25.80 -2.42 11.03
N ARG A 653 25.34 -1.19 11.30
CA ARG A 653 24.14 -0.96 12.10
C ARG A 653 22.90 -1.57 11.45
N SER A 654 22.71 -1.38 10.14
CA SER A 654 21.58 -1.95 9.40
C SER A 654 21.66 -3.48 9.35
N GLN A 655 22.85 -4.04 9.18
CA GLN A 655 23.07 -5.48 9.18
C GLN A 655 22.72 -6.09 10.54
N LEU A 656 23.11 -5.44 11.64
CA LEU A 656 22.79 -5.94 12.98
C LEU A 656 21.28 -5.96 13.25
N TYR A 657 20.54 -4.94 12.80
CA TYR A 657 19.06 -4.96 12.85
C TYR A 657 18.46 -6.08 12.00
N GLU A 658 19.00 -6.33 10.81
CA GLU A 658 18.56 -7.42 9.91
C GLU A 658 18.79 -8.79 10.55
N ILE A 659 19.94 -8.99 11.20
CA ILE A 659 20.30 -10.26 11.86
C ILE A 659 19.42 -10.51 13.08
N CYS A 660 19.20 -9.50 13.93
CA CYS A 660 18.25 -9.62 15.03
C CYS A 660 16.84 -9.94 14.51
N ALA A 661 16.42 -9.37 13.37
CA ALA A 661 15.13 -9.66 12.77
C ALA A 661 15.05 -11.09 12.19
N ILE A 662 16.10 -11.57 11.52
CA ILE A 662 16.18 -12.93 10.95
C ILE A 662 16.12 -13.97 12.08
N ASN A 663 16.89 -13.76 13.15
CA ASN A 663 16.96 -14.69 14.28
C ASN A 663 15.84 -14.45 15.33
N CYS A 664 14.88 -13.57 15.03
CA CYS A 664 13.76 -13.21 15.92
C CYS A 664 14.18 -12.67 17.30
N TRP A 665 15.40 -12.14 17.43
CA TRP A 665 15.90 -11.52 18.65
C TRP A 665 15.33 -10.11 18.85
N LYS A 666 15.39 -9.60 20.08
CA LYS A 666 15.04 -8.19 20.34
C LYS A 666 15.96 -7.25 19.56
N PRO A 667 15.45 -6.07 19.13
CA PRO A 667 16.25 -5.13 18.37
C PRO A 667 17.47 -4.65 19.18
N PRO A 668 18.64 -4.45 18.53
CA PRO A 668 19.85 -4.01 19.21
C PRO A 668 19.67 -2.61 19.78
N LEU A 669 20.06 -2.44 21.05
CA LEU A 669 19.99 -1.17 21.78
C LEU A 669 21.33 -0.45 21.72
N PHE A 670 21.33 0.80 21.27
CA PHE A 670 22.53 1.64 21.16
C PHE A 670 22.48 2.76 22.21
N GLU A 671 23.49 2.81 23.08
CA GLU A 671 23.54 3.80 24.15
C GLU A 671 24.87 4.57 24.11
N CYS A 672 24.79 5.90 24.23
CA CYS A 672 25.97 6.75 24.36
C CYS A 672 26.48 6.69 25.80
N CYS A 673 27.62 6.05 26.03
CA CYS A 673 28.19 5.85 27.37
C CYS A 673 29.00 7.05 27.85
N LYS A 674 29.73 7.73 26.94
CA LYS A 674 30.59 8.87 27.26
C LYS A 674 30.58 9.90 26.15
N GLU A 675 30.49 11.17 26.54
CA GLU A 675 30.62 12.34 25.67
C GLU A 675 31.70 13.24 26.30
N GLU A 676 32.89 13.26 25.71
CA GLU A 676 34.08 13.92 26.27
C GLU A 676 34.67 14.93 25.28
N GLY A 677 35.03 16.12 25.76
CA GLY A 677 35.71 17.17 24.99
C GLY A 677 34.91 18.47 24.79
N PRO A 678 35.58 19.58 24.44
CA PRO A 678 34.93 20.85 24.10
C PRO A 678 34.10 20.71 22.81
N SER A 679 33.13 21.59 22.59
CA SER A 679 32.12 21.49 21.50
C SER A 679 32.68 21.26 20.09
N HIS A 680 33.93 21.65 19.82
CA HIS A 680 34.62 21.51 18.54
C HIS A 680 35.53 20.26 18.44
N LEU A 681 35.70 19.48 19.52
CA LEU A 681 36.52 18.25 19.60
C LEU A 681 35.80 17.17 20.44
N ARG A 682 34.48 17.07 20.32
CA ARG A 682 33.70 16.06 21.05
C ARG A 682 33.97 14.66 20.53
N SER A 683 34.27 13.77 21.46
CA SER A 683 34.38 12.34 21.22
C SER A 683 33.22 11.61 21.90
N PHE A 684 32.69 10.60 21.21
CA PHE A 684 31.53 9.82 21.64
C PHE A 684 31.92 8.36 21.71
N THR A 685 31.56 7.71 22.82
CA THR A 685 31.69 6.27 23.01
C THR A 685 30.30 5.69 23.15
N TYR A 686 29.94 4.80 22.23
CA TYR A 686 28.69 4.05 22.22
C TYR A 686 28.91 2.60 22.65
N ARG A 687 27.91 2.02 23.31
CA ARG A 687 27.76 0.56 23.43
C ARG A 687 26.55 0.07 22.66
N VAL A 688 26.63 -1.13 22.12
CA VAL A 688 25.50 -1.87 21.58
C VAL A 688 25.23 -3.08 22.46
N ILE A 689 23.94 -3.33 22.73
CA ILE A 689 23.46 -4.46 23.51
C ILE A 689 22.57 -5.31 22.61
N VAL A 690 22.87 -6.61 22.51
CA VAL A 690 22.11 -7.61 21.75
C VAL A 690 21.72 -8.77 22.67
N GLU A 691 20.41 -9.03 22.75
CA GLU A 691 19.84 -10.17 23.47
C GLU A 691 19.73 -11.37 22.53
N ILE A 692 20.46 -12.45 22.80
CA ILE A 692 20.44 -13.67 21.98
C ILE A 692 19.49 -14.68 22.63
N GLU A 693 18.33 -14.98 22.01
CA GLU A 693 17.31 -15.85 22.62
C GLU A 693 17.67 -17.35 22.63
N ASP A 694 18.58 -17.80 21.76
CA ASP A 694 18.97 -19.21 21.63
C ASP A 694 19.81 -19.75 22.81
N ALA A 695 20.25 -18.86 23.72
CA ALA A 695 20.89 -19.20 24.97
C ALA A 695 20.28 -18.35 26.11
N PRO A 696 19.41 -18.92 26.96
CA PRO A 696 18.83 -18.16 28.06
C PRO A 696 19.97 -17.74 29.00
N ASP A 697 20.13 -16.43 29.17
CA ASP A 697 21.13 -15.69 29.98
C ASP A 697 22.34 -15.08 29.24
N MET A 698 22.37 -15.06 27.90
CA MET A 698 23.47 -14.42 27.17
C MET A 698 23.11 -13.02 26.62
N MET A 699 23.71 -11.99 27.23
CA MET A 699 23.66 -10.59 26.77
C MET A 699 24.99 -10.21 26.10
N LEU A 700 24.98 -9.94 24.79
CA LEU A 700 26.16 -9.44 24.08
C LEU A 700 26.23 -7.91 24.24
N VAL A 701 27.32 -7.40 24.81
CA VAL A 701 27.57 -5.96 24.93
C VAL A 701 28.90 -5.62 24.27
N CYS A 702 28.88 -4.79 23.23
CA CYS A 702 30.08 -4.33 22.53
C CYS A 702 30.23 -2.81 22.62
N PHE A 703 31.43 -2.34 22.96
CA PHE A 703 31.75 -0.92 23.06
C PHE A 703 32.53 -0.46 21.82
N SER A 704 32.26 0.78 21.41
CA SER A 704 33.07 1.46 20.39
C SER A 704 34.28 2.15 21.01
N SER A 705 35.31 2.36 20.19
CA SER A 705 36.34 3.34 20.53
C SER A 705 35.77 4.76 20.43
N PRO A 706 36.33 5.77 21.12
CA PRO A 706 35.89 7.15 21.00
C PRO A 706 35.94 7.62 19.53
N ARG A 707 34.82 8.14 19.00
CA ARG A 707 34.72 8.69 17.63
C ARG A 707 34.21 10.12 17.65
N THR A 708 34.55 10.89 16.62
CA THR A 708 34.19 12.31 16.47
C THR A 708 32.70 12.56 16.20
N THR A 709 31.93 11.52 15.84
CA THR A 709 30.47 11.63 15.65
C THR A 709 29.74 10.47 16.33
N LYS A 710 28.55 10.75 16.86
CA LYS A 710 27.66 9.72 17.45
C LYS A 710 27.35 8.59 16.47
N LYS A 711 27.20 8.93 15.17
CA LYS A 711 26.94 7.96 14.11
C LYS A 711 28.13 7.02 13.90
N ALA A 712 29.35 7.54 13.81
CA ALA A 712 30.55 6.71 13.65
C ALA A 712 30.83 5.83 14.88
N ALA A 713 30.56 6.35 16.09
CA ALA A 713 30.68 5.57 17.32
C ALA A 713 29.68 4.40 17.35
N ALA A 714 28.41 4.65 17.03
CA ALA A 714 27.39 3.61 16.98
C ALA A 714 27.68 2.56 15.89
N GLU A 715 28.18 2.98 14.73
CA GLU A 715 28.56 2.09 13.64
C GLU A 715 29.68 1.14 14.06
N HIS A 716 30.72 1.68 14.69
CA HIS A 716 31.84 0.89 15.19
C HIS A 716 31.46 -0.09 16.32
N ALA A 717 30.50 0.30 17.17
CA ALA A 717 29.97 -0.62 18.18
C ALA A 717 29.22 -1.79 17.50
N ALA A 718 28.45 -1.52 16.45
CA ALA A 718 27.75 -2.53 15.67
C ALA A 718 28.71 -3.48 14.94
N GLU A 719 29.81 -2.97 14.38
CA GLU A 719 30.86 -3.79 13.75
C GLU A 719 31.45 -4.81 14.73
N GLY A 720 31.72 -4.41 15.98
CA GLY A 720 32.19 -5.31 17.03
C GLY A 720 31.18 -6.42 17.36
N ALA A 721 29.89 -6.08 17.42
CA ALA A 721 28.83 -7.07 17.65
C ALA A 721 28.68 -8.05 16.47
N LEU A 722 28.75 -7.56 15.23
CA LEU A 722 28.70 -8.41 14.04
C LEU A 722 29.89 -9.36 13.96
N TRP A 723 31.08 -8.87 14.28
CA TRP A 723 32.28 -9.71 14.31
C TRP A 723 32.13 -10.87 15.29
N TYR A 724 31.61 -10.60 16.49
CA TYR A 724 31.33 -11.62 17.49
C TYR A 724 30.31 -12.65 17.00
N LEU A 725 29.16 -12.18 16.48
CA LEU A 725 28.11 -13.05 15.96
C LEU A 725 28.59 -13.93 14.79
N LYS A 726 29.55 -13.44 13.99
CA LYS A 726 30.17 -14.22 12.92
C LYS A 726 31.11 -15.31 13.44
N HIS A 727 31.82 -15.06 14.53
CA HIS A 727 32.73 -16.04 15.13
C HIS A 727 31.99 -17.12 15.94
N GLU A 728 30.85 -16.80 16.53
CA GLU A 728 29.99 -17.77 17.23
C GLU A 728 29.08 -18.59 16.28
N GLY A 729 29.19 -18.38 14.96
CA GLY A 729 28.46 -19.17 13.96
C GLY A 729 27.00 -18.77 13.74
N TYR A 730 26.56 -17.62 14.26
CA TYR A 730 25.23 -17.05 14.01
C TYR A 730 25.11 -16.37 12.63
N LEU A 731 26.20 -16.31 11.87
CA LEU A 731 26.26 -15.80 10.51
C LEU A 731 26.99 -16.82 9.61
N GLN A 732 26.33 -17.27 8.54
CA GLN A 732 26.96 -18.01 7.45
C GLN A 732 27.51 -17.06 6.39
#